data_AF-A0A076EK95-F1
#
_entry.id   AF-A0A076EK95-F1
#
_cell.length_a   1.000
_cell.length_b   1.000
_cell.length_c   1.000
_cell.angle_alpha   90.00
_cell.angle_beta   90.00
_cell.angle_gamma   90.00
#
_symmetry.space_group_name_H-M   'P 1'
#
loop_
_entity.id
_entity.type
_entity.pdbx_description
1 polymer ?
#
loop_
_entity_poly.entity_id
_entity_poly.type
_entity_poly.pdbx_seq_one_letter_code
_entity_poly.pdbx_strand_id
1 'polypeptide(L)'
;MGPTPGFEALEISVLRAGDHVWLSAQSRMGSVFAVRRPIPEWKLPNDVTGKSIDTPSDWLTDTVRHARTDAATHALDVGQVLTDLVFGVPDIVTLLQQSRGLARTTGTQLLVRVLAAPQEVCAWPWELLLDPQRPDQFLAMARDVHVVRSGRSRTYPLRQTPVEPPLNLLLVMSSPLREGPEDSEAPFDLYAEKRSLLSELRPLVDRGLLRVVVEDRPSVERLRSRMGMQRRGFHLFHYLGHANPDGLKLERRNGRGMLLPSQEFALLLQQLPDLRLAVFAGCETARAPDGAADDDPWPGPLSSADICVRDACPMVIGMQAVLPFRTERLLTRFFYQALTAGQPVAEALRLARLAINGDENSGDPLLDWAVPCLFVGGSEPGAIIDPEARARPEPPTRRVGLRLGIRQGELRFISRLAELREGVDVLSGQTPARLLHVVGMPSTGKTSLLDRVLDELDPQIAHLYISAKRLLAEPDPVRELARLVDELMREVGVRTVRPGRFSAGDWWERLLGDLTEVPVAIVIDDGDLLLGDAPGAPGLLDALVLLTQRRSKARLAVAATADLVELTRPLRPSEVRTIRLDALSWPEVWQWIRRNLPTLTRYPEKDLSRLYADVRHLELWEQLADLAARNGTFDPRDLPILVGQLGVGAAKAAPQVSNGSDFFGAETAVPEAEAAAASPVRRALRLAVAGPFTVGRREEIAVSVTQCAIKHGVPGRVVAGETGEGESALAELLPGELAFGDGIPSERDVCRWMEEGALADADILVLDYGNAVPSDAQNAVIARLVSDGRLVIASGDHSDEPAYPAWSADAFAVGAVEDDGTLTHETPYFPDAGKPDIYAPRTITGTACEQLVDRPEMDGTTFAALYVAVAAMLVWATDRDLTAQDVRALLVETATPISAPRGDTAKQLDVEAALDSARRKVIVGALGSDALELGQLLAETPIRPELAVPLLDDLVADGDRIRRVVRNGVEQYERADTVVGPRNE
;
A
#
# COMPACT_ATOMS: atom_id res chain seq x y z
N MET A 1 -40.38 -33.92 -11.18
CA MET A 1 -40.64 -32.49 -10.94
C MET A 1 -40.74 -32.29 -9.44
N GLY A 2 -39.64 -31.96 -8.78
CA GLY A 2 -39.71 -31.41 -7.42
C GLY A 2 -39.78 -29.89 -7.54
N PRO A 3 -40.70 -29.19 -6.86
CA PRO A 3 -40.60 -27.75 -6.76
C PRO A 3 -39.29 -27.41 -6.04
N THR A 4 -38.57 -26.40 -6.54
CA THR A 4 -37.48 -25.72 -5.82
C THR A 4 -37.99 -25.37 -4.41
N PRO A 5 -37.23 -25.62 -3.33
CA PRO A 5 -37.73 -25.30 -2.00
C PRO A 5 -37.78 -23.76 -1.87
N GLY A 6 -39.00 -23.21 -1.91
CA GLY A 6 -39.25 -21.87 -1.41
C GLY A 6 -39.02 -21.82 0.10
N PHE A 7 -39.02 -20.63 0.69
CA PHE A 7 -38.88 -20.49 2.14
C PHE A 7 -40.24 -20.41 2.84
N GLU A 8 -40.33 -20.90 4.08
CA GLU A 8 -41.38 -20.41 4.98
C GLU A 8 -40.91 -19.10 5.62
N ALA A 9 -41.72 -18.05 5.56
CA ALA A 9 -41.32 -16.72 6.03
C ALA A 9 -41.86 -16.43 7.45
N LEU A 10 -40.99 -15.86 8.28
CA LEU A 10 -41.34 -15.15 9.51
C LEU A 10 -40.82 -13.71 9.38
N GLU A 11 -41.73 -12.76 9.26
CA GLU A 11 -41.40 -11.33 9.20
C GLU A 11 -41.43 -10.75 10.61
N ILE A 12 -40.39 -10.01 10.97
CA ILE A 12 -40.23 -9.34 12.26
C ILE A 12 -40.01 -7.86 11.99
N SER A 13 -40.91 -7.01 12.46
CA SER A 13 -40.79 -5.56 12.36
C SER A 13 -40.36 -4.98 13.71
N VAL A 14 -39.29 -4.19 13.70
CA VAL A 14 -38.70 -3.53 14.87
C VAL A 14 -38.68 -2.03 14.62
N LEU A 15 -39.44 -1.27 15.42
CA LEU A 15 -39.60 0.17 15.25
C LEU A 15 -39.26 0.88 16.55
N ARG A 16 -38.18 1.67 16.61
CA ARG A 16 -37.98 2.62 17.70
C ARG A 16 -38.79 3.88 17.44
N ALA A 17 -39.59 4.28 18.43
CA ALA A 17 -40.37 5.51 18.40
C ALA A 17 -40.54 6.05 19.83
N GLY A 18 -40.05 7.27 20.07
CA GLY A 18 -39.90 7.81 21.43
C GLY A 18 -38.97 6.94 22.28
N ASP A 19 -39.34 6.73 23.54
CA ASP A 19 -38.53 5.96 24.51
C ASP A 19 -38.73 4.44 24.43
N HIS A 20 -39.27 3.92 23.32
CA HIS A 20 -39.67 2.52 23.19
C HIS A 20 -39.32 1.91 21.85
N VAL A 21 -39.18 0.59 21.86
CA VAL A 21 -39.13 -0.26 20.68
C VAL A 21 -40.46 -1.00 20.54
N TRP A 22 -41.05 -0.95 19.35
CA TRP A 22 -42.30 -1.61 19.00
C TRP A 22 -42.01 -2.81 18.11
N LEU A 23 -42.51 -3.97 18.50
CA LEU A 23 -42.30 -5.22 17.78
C LEU A 23 -43.60 -5.71 17.16
N SER A 24 -43.52 -6.17 15.92
CA SER A 24 -44.57 -6.97 15.29
C SER A 24 -43.94 -8.18 14.63
N ALA A 25 -44.68 -9.28 14.54
CA ALA A 25 -44.23 -10.48 13.85
C ALA A 25 -45.38 -11.08 13.04
N GLN A 26 -45.10 -11.60 11.85
CA GLN A 26 -46.12 -12.19 10.98
C GLN A 26 -45.57 -13.42 10.25
N SER A 27 -46.38 -14.46 10.15
CA SER A 27 -46.14 -15.63 9.31
C SER A 27 -47.47 -16.20 8.79
N ARG A 28 -47.43 -17.30 8.05
CA ARG A 28 -48.65 -18.06 7.69
C ARG A 28 -49.38 -18.65 8.91
N MET A 29 -48.70 -18.78 10.04
CA MET A 29 -49.25 -19.36 11.26
C MET A 29 -49.98 -18.34 12.13
N GLY A 30 -49.79 -17.04 11.89
CA GLY A 30 -50.44 -15.98 12.67
C GLY A 30 -49.66 -14.67 12.66
N SER A 31 -50.11 -13.73 13.49
CA SER A 31 -49.54 -12.38 13.58
C SER A 31 -49.59 -11.84 15.00
N VAL A 32 -48.55 -11.12 15.39
CA VAL A 32 -48.40 -10.37 16.65
C VAL A 32 -48.13 -8.92 16.27
N PHE A 33 -48.86 -7.96 16.85
CA PHE A 33 -48.76 -6.56 16.45
C PHE A 33 -48.44 -5.63 17.62
N ALA A 34 -47.54 -4.68 17.37
CA ALA A 34 -47.25 -3.52 18.22
C ALA A 34 -47.00 -3.85 19.70
N VAL A 35 -46.15 -4.84 19.98
CA VAL A 35 -45.69 -5.16 21.33
C VAL A 35 -44.64 -4.14 21.75
N ARG A 36 -44.96 -3.36 22.78
CA ARG A 36 -44.06 -2.34 23.35
C ARG A 36 -42.96 -2.99 24.18
N ARG A 37 -41.71 -2.56 23.96
CA ARG A 37 -40.51 -2.96 24.70
C ARG A 37 -39.70 -1.71 25.11
N PRO A 38 -38.98 -1.75 26.24
CA PRO A 38 -38.01 -0.71 26.57
C PRO A 38 -36.87 -0.71 25.53
N ILE A 39 -36.19 0.43 25.40
CA ILE A 39 -34.95 0.51 24.61
C ILE A 39 -33.90 -0.39 25.30
N PRO A 40 -33.19 -1.25 24.54
CA PRO A 40 -32.13 -2.08 25.11
C PRO A 40 -30.98 -1.26 25.71
N GLU A 41 -30.47 -1.70 26.87
CA GLU A 41 -29.21 -1.22 27.43
C GLU A 41 -28.09 -2.18 27.02
N TRP A 42 -27.00 -1.64 26.47
CA TRP A 42 -25.86 -2.43 26.02
C TRP A 42 -24.74 -2.37 27.06
N LYS A 43 -24.20 -3.54 27.43
CA LYS A 43 -23.01 -3.64 28.28
C LYS A 43 -21.81 -3.93 27.39
N LEU A 44 -21.28 -2.87 26.77
CA LEU A 44 -20.18 -2.98 25.82
C LEU A 44 -18.86 -2.61 26.50
N PRO A 45 -17.76 -3.29 26.16
CA PRO A 45 -16.44 -2.86 26.58
C PRO A 45 -16.07 -1.53 25.87
N ASN A 46 -15.13 -0.80 26.46
CA ASN A 46 -14.51 0.34 25.77
C ASN A 46 -13.78 -0.13 24.49
N ASP A 47 -13.53 0.82 23.59
CA ASP A 47 -12.72 0.59 22.40
C ASP A 47 -11.26 0.32 22.77
N VAL A 48 -10.47 -0.11 21.78
CA VAL A 48 -9.03 -0.39 21.98
C VAL A 48 -8.26 0.85 22.45
N THR A 49 -8.76 2.06 22.15
CA THR A 49 -8.15 3.34 22.55
C THR A 49 -8.63 3.85 23.92
N GLY A 50 -9.54 3.14 24.59
CA GLY A 50 -10.12 3.49 25.88
C GLY A 50 -11.34 4.42 25.83
N LYS A 51 -11.92 4.72 24.66
CA LYS A 51 -13.15 5.51 24.52
C LYS A 51 -14.40 4.66 24.77
N SER A 52 -15.47 5.31 25.22
CA SER A 52 -16.78 4.67 25.38
C SER A 52 -17.30 4.20 24.02
N ILE A 53 -17.85 2.98 24.00
CA ILE A 53 -18.62 2.48 22.87
C ILE A 53 -20.09 2.48 23.24
N ASP A 54 -20.88 3.30 22.55
CA ASP A 54 -22.28 3.54 22.92
C ASP A 54 -23.27 2.66 22.14
N THR A 55 -22.83 2.05 21.02
CA THR A 55 -23.69 1.20 20.18
C THR A 55 -23.06 -0.16 19.88
N PRO A 56 -23.86 -1.23 19.74
CA PRO A 56 -23.35 -2.55 19.39
C PRO A 56 -22.74 -2.60 17.98
N SER A 57 -23.13 -1.69 17.09
CA SER A 57 -22.55 -1.57 15.75
C SER A 57 -21.13 -1.04 15.80
N ASP A 58 -20.89 0.01 16.59
CA ASP A 58 -19.55 0.55 16.83
C ASP A 58 -18.64 -0.50 17.49
N TRP A 59 -19.19 -1.26 18.43
CA TRP A 59 -18.47 -2.36 19.10
C TRP A 59 -18.04 -3.46 18.13
N LEU A 60 -18.94 -3.89 17.22
CA LEU A 60 -18.59 -4.90 16.22
C LEU A 60 -17.50 -4.37 15.26
N THR A 61 -17.58 -3.10 14.87
CA THR A 61 -16.57 -2.45 14.03
C THR A 61 -15.21 -2.37 14.71
N ASP A 62 -15.14 -1.95 15.98
CA ASP A 62 -13.90 -1.96 16.79
C ASP A 62 -13.32 -3.37 16.91
N THR A 63 -14.19 -4.34 17.24
CA THR A 63 -13.82 -5.74 17.42
C THR A 63 -13.13 -6.35 16.20
N VAL A 64 -13.75 -6.19 15.04
CA VAL A 64 -13.24 -6.75 13.78
C VAL A 64 -11.99 -5.99 13.33
N ARG A 65 -12.00 -4.65 13.42
CA ARG A 65 -10.86 -3.79 13.06
C ARG A 65 -9.59 -4.17 13.81
N HIS A 66 -9.73 -4.55 15.08
CA HIS A 66 -8.61 -4.83 15.97
C HIS A 66 -8.41 -6.32 16.28
N ALA A 67 -9.11 -7.22 15.59
CA ALA A 67 -9.04 -8.67 15.81
C ALA A 67 -9.12 -9.03 17.31
N ARG A 68 -10.14 -8.52 18.00
CA ARG A 68 -10.33 -8.70 19.45
C ARG A 68 -10.70 -10.15 19.79
N THR A 69 -9.89 -10.78 20.63
CA THR A 69 -10.08 -12.18 21.05
C THR A 69 -11.00 -12.34 22.26
N ASP A 70 -11.35 -11.24 22.93
CA ASP A 70 -12.28 -11.18 24.05
C ASP A 70 -13.75 -10.98 23.61
N ALA A 71 -13.98 -10.85 22.30
CA ALA A 71 -15.28 -10.46 21.76
C ALA A 71 -16.35 -11.56 21.81
N ALA A 72 -15.97 -12.84 21.86
CA ALA A 72 -16.92 -13.95 21.83
C ALA A 72 -17.97 -13.89 22.96
N THR A 73 -17.54 -13.58 24.20
CA THR A 73 -18.45 -13.42 25.34
C THR A 73 -19.39 -12.23 25.14
N HIS A 74 -18.85 -11.10 24.68
CA HIS A 74 -19.64 -9.90 24.42
C HIS A 74 -20.63 -10.09 23.25
N ALA A 75 -20.30 -10.92 22.25
CA ALA A 75 -21.25 -11.31 21.19
C ALA A 75 -22.45 -12.07 21.74
N LEU A 76 -22.22 -12.98 22.71
CA LEU A 76 -23.30 -13.68 23.38
C LEU A 76 -24.17 -12.71 24.21
N ASP A 77 -23.55 -11.74 24.90
CA ASP A 77 -24.30 -10.72 25.64
C ASP A 77 -25.16 -9.85 24.72
N VAL A 78 -24.59 -9.35 23.61
CA VAL A 78 -25.33 -8.59 22.58
C VAL A 78 -26.43 -9.45 21.97
N GLY A 79 -26.13 -10.69 21.64
CA GLY A 79 -27.09 -11.66 21.11
C GLY A 79 -28.24 -11.95 22.07
N GLN A 80 -27.95 -12.06 23.36
CA GLN A 80 -28.94 -12.26 24.41
C GLN A 80 -29.87 -11.05 24.51
N VAL A 81 -29.33 -9.82 24.47
CA VAL A 81 -30.13 -8.59 24.47
C VAL A 81 -31.06 -8.51 23.25
N LEU A 82 -30.56 -8.83 22.04
CA LEU A 82 -31.39 -8.87 20.83
C LEU A 82 -32.47 -9.95 20.90
N THR A 83 -32.13 -11.12 21.46
CA THR A 83 -33.04 -12.25 21.64
C THR A 83 -34.10 -11.92 22.68
N ASP A 84 -33.76 -11.31 23.80
CA ASP A 84 -34.72 -10.89 24.84
C ASP A 84 -35.62 -9.76 24.36
N LEU A 85 -35.11 -8.88 23.48
CA LEU A 85 -35.93 -7.88 22.83
C LEU A 85 -37.04 -8.57 22.02
N VAL A 86 -36.67 -9.43 21.06
CA VAL A 86 -37.57 -10.01 20.05
C VAL A 86 -38.32 -11.24 20.58
N PHE A 87 -37.58 -12.24 21.04
CA PHE A 87 -38.05 -13.54 21.50
C PHE A 87 -38.33 -13.57 23.02
N GLY A 88 -38.11 -12.47 23.75
CA GLY A 88 -38.69 -12.30 25.10
C GLY A 88 -40.22 -12.14 25.08
N VAL A 89 -40.84 -11.98 23.90
CA VAL A 89 -42.29 -11.95 23.70
C VAL A 89 -42.79 -13.38 23.45
N PRO A 90 -43.58 -13.98 24.36
CA PRO A 90 -43.99 -15.40 24.26
C PRO A 90 -44.72 -15.73 22.95
N ASP A 91 -45.54 -14.80 22.45
CA ASP A 91 -46.30 -15.01 21.22
C ASP A 91 -45.41 -15.03 19.98
N ILE A 92 -44.33 -14.23 19.95
CA ILE A 92 -43.37 -14.21 18.84
C ILE A 92 -42.54 -15.51 18.84
N VAL A 93 -42.13 -16.02 20.01
CA VAL A 93 -41.46 -17.32 20.11
C VAL A 93 -42.36 -18.45 19.66
N THR A 94 -43.62 -18.45 20.09
CA THR A 94 -44.60 -19.45 19.67
C THR A 94 -44.77 -19.42 18.14
N LEU A 95 -44.85 -18.22 17.56
CA LEU A 95 -44.95 -18.03 16.12
C LEU A 95 -43.70 -18.54 15.38
N LEU A 96 -42.49 -18.29 15.90
CA LEU A 96 -41.24 -18.83 15.37
C LEU A 96 -41.26 -20.36 15.39
N GLN A 97 -41.61 -20.97 16.51
CA GLN A 97 -41.63 -22.43 16.67
C GLN A 97 -42.61 -23.09 15.70
N GLN A 98 -43.80 -22.51 15.55
CA GLN A 98 -44.81 -22.99 14.60
C GLN A 98 -44.34 -22.86 13.14
N SER A 99 -43.74 -21.72 12.79
CA SER A 99 -43.23 -21.46 11.43
C SER A 99 -42.06 -22.39 11.09
N ARG A 100 -41.13 -22.59 12.03
CA ARG A 100 -40.01 -23.53 11.90
C ARG A 100 -40.50 -24.98 11.78
N GLY A 101 -41.53 -25.34 12.54
CA GLY A 101 -42.20 -26.64 12.46
C GLY A 101 -42.82 -26.88 11.08
N LEU A 102 -43.54 -25.89 10.55
CA LEU A 102 -44.12 -25.94 9.21
C LEU A 102 -43.04 -26.15 8.13
N ALA A 103 -41.97 -25.35 8.16
CA ALA A 103 -40.86 -25.46 7.22
C ALA A 103 -40.27 -26.88 7.18
N ARG A 104 -40.02 -27.46 8.36
CA ARG A 104 -39.53 -28.84 8.47
C ARG A 104 -40.51 -29.87 7.89
N THR A 105 -41.81 -29.70 8.09
CA THR A 105 -42.81 -30.63 7.54
C THR A 105 -42.96 -30.55 6.02
N THR A 106 -42.75 -29.36 5.44
CA THR A 106 -42.83 -29.12 4.00
C THR A 106 -41.50 -29.35 3.28
N GLY A 107 -40.42 -29.64 4.02
CA GLY A 107 -39.08 -29.86 3.48
C GLY A 107 -38.39 -28.57 3.03
N THR A 108 -38.83 -27.42 3.55
CA THR A 108 -38.25 -26.10 3.28
C THR A 108 -37.47 -25.58 4.48
N GLN A 109 -36.77 -24.45 4.30
CA GLN A 109 -36.08 -23.74 5.38
C GLN A 109 -36.90 -22.53 5.84
N LEU A 110 -36.69 -22.10 7.08
CA LEU A 110 -37.30 -20.88 7.61
C LEU A 110 -36.46 -19.65 7.21
N LEU A 111 -37.12 -18.60 6.74
CA LEU A 111 -36.54 -17.29 6.48
C LEU A 111 -37.07 -16.28 7.49
N VAL A 112 -36.22 -15.83 8.41
CA VAL A 112 -36.50 -14.76 9.36
C VAL A 112 -36.10 -13.44 8.70
N ARG A 113 -37.09 -12.59 8.43
CA ARG A 113 -36.91 -11.29 7.76
C ARG A 113 -37.05 -10.17 8.78
N VAL A 114 -35.96 -9.47 9.08
CA VAL A 114 -35.96 -8.36 10.04
C VAL A 114 -36.13 -7.04 9.31
N LEU A 115 -37.24 -6.35 9.56
CA LEU A 115 -37.52 -4.99 9.10
C LEU A 115 -37.33 -4.03 10.27
N ALA A 116 -36.23 -3.29 10.29
CA ALA A 116 -35.90 -2.36 11.36
C ALA A 116 -36.09 -0.89 10.93
N ALA A 117 -36.40 -0.02 11.90
CA ALA A 117 -36.40 1.44 11.75
C ALA A 117 -36.34 2.13 13.13
N PRO A 118 -35.80 3.36 13.24
CA PRO A 118 -35.03 4.08 12.23
C PRO A 118 -33.64 3.44 12.08
N GLN A 119 -32.77 4.09 11.32
CA GLN A 119 -31.55 3.46 10.82
C GLN A 119 -30.56 3.00 11.90
N GLU A 120 -30.52 3.67 13.05
CA GLU A 120 -29.76 3.21 14.21
C GLU A 120 -30.14 1.78 14.66
N VAL A 121 -31.42 1.41 14.53
CA VAL A 121 -31.94 0.06 14.83
C VAL A 121 -31.64 -0.90 13.67
N CYS A 122 -31.63 -0.40 12.43
CA CYS A 122 -31.19 -1.17 11.28
C CYS A 122 -29.73 -1.60 11.41
N ALA A 123 -28.87 -0.73 11.98
CA ALA A 123 -27.45 -0.96 12.12
C ALA A 123 -27.09 -2.02 13.17
N TRP A 124 -27.99 -2.36 14.10
CA TRP A 124 -27.74 -3.39 15.11
C TRP A 124 -27.35 -4.74 14.46
N PRO A 125 -26.47 -5.52 15.11
CA PRO A 125 -25.96 -6.77 14.55
C PRO A 125 -26.98 -7.92 14.69
N TRP A 126 -28.07 -7.85 13.93
CA TRP A 126 -29.16 -8.85 13.91
C TRP A 126 -28.68 -10.29 13.66
N GLU A 127 -27.50 -10.44 13.05
CA GLU A 127 -26.82 -11.70 12.80
C GLU A 127 -26.39 -12.42 14.09
N LEU A 128 -26.26 -11.67 15.19
CA LEU A 128 -25.96 -12.17 16.53
C LEU A 128 -27.20 -12.61 17.32
N LEU A 129 -28.41 -12.57 16.74
CA LEU A 129 -29.60 -13.16 17.37
C LEU A 129 -29.32 -14.62 17.75
N LEU A 130 -29.65 -15.01 18.98
CA LEU A 130 -29.51 -16.38 19.48
C LEU A 130 -30.74 -17.20 19.10
N ASP A 131 -30.56 -18.51 18.91
CA ASP A 131 -31.67 -19.44 18.70
C ASP A 131 -32.40 -19.64 20.04
N PRO A 132 -33.68 -19.27 20.18
CA PRO A 132 -34.40 -19.45 21.44
C PRO A 132 -34.58 -20.93 21.84
N GLN A 133 -34.35 -21.88 20.91
CA GLN A 133 -34.29 -23.32 21.23
C GLN A 133 -32.90 -23.79 21.63
N ARG A 134 -31.86 -23.01 21.35
CA ARG A 134 -30.44 -23.29 21.61
C ARG A 134 -29.74 -21.96 21.96
N PRO A 135 -29.91 -21.48 23.20
CA PRO A 135 -29.49 -20.13 23.59
C PRO A 135 -27.97 -19.90 23.54
N ASP A 136 -27.18 -20.97 23.33
CA ASP A 136 -25.73 -20.93 23.11
C ASP A 136 -25.34 -20.85 21.63
N GLN A 137 -26.30 -20.81 20.70
CA GLN A 137 -26.05 -20.82 19.25
C GLN A 137 -26.71 -19.62 18.57
N PHE A 138 -25.98 -18.99 17.66
CA PHE A 138 -26.52 -17.93 16.82
C PHE A 138 -27.54 -18.49 15.81
N LEU A 139 -28.71 -17.88 15.75
CA LEU A 139 -29.80 -18.26 14.85
C LEU A 139 -29.36 -18.22 13.38
N ALA A 140 -28.48 -17.27 13.03
CA ALA A 140 -27.96 -17.14 11.68
C ALA A 140 -26.97 -18.26 11.26
N MET A 141 -26.53 -19.11 12.21
CA MET A 141 -25.74 -20.31 11.92
C MET A 141 -26.61 -21.57 11.79
N ALA A 142 -27.88 -21.52 12.19
CA ALA A 142 -28.76 -22.69 12.22
C ALA A 142 -28.99 -23.24 10.80
N ARG A 143 -28.92 -24.56 10.63
CA ARG A 143 -29.05 -25.23 9.32
C ARG A 143 -30.42 -25.03 8.64
N ASP A 144 -31.45 -24.79 9.45
CA ASP A 144 -32.84 -24.71 9.00
C ASP A 144 -33.42 -23.29 9.08
N VAL A 145 -32.62 -22.29 9.44
CA VAL A 145 -33.04 -20.89 9.55
C VAL A 145 -32.06 -19.95 8.86
N HIS A 146 -32.60 -18.96 8.15
CA HIS A 146 -31.83 -17.87 7.54
C HIS A 146 -32.30 -16.54 8.10
N VAL A 147 -31.38 -15.71 8.57
CA VAL A 147 -31.67 -14.34 9.03
C VAL A 147 -31.28 -13.36 7.92
N VAL A 148 -32.24 -12.55 7.48
CA VAL A 148 -32.02 -11.52 6.44
C VAL A 148 -32.61 -10.20 6.87
N ARG A 149 -32.03 -9.10 6.37
CA ARG A 149 -32.54 -7.75 6.54
C ARG A 149 -33.52 -7.43 5.42
N SER A 150 -34.73 -6.99 5.76
CA SER A 150 -35.72 -6.57 4.78
C SER A 150 -35.38 -5.17 4.28
N GLY A 151 -35.00 -5.07 3.01
CA GLY A 151 -34.93 -3.79 2.33
C GLY A 151 -36.32 -3.20 2.16
N ARG A 152 -36.39 -1.88 2.00
CA ARG A 152 -37.66 -1.17 1.75
C ARG A 152 -38.24 -1.55 0.39
N SER A 153 -39.51 -1.22 0.17
CA SER A 153 -40.25 -1.54 -1.06
C SER A 153 -39.46 -1.14 -2.31
N ARG A 154 -39.12 -2.14 -3.13
CA ARG A 154 -38.36 -1.95 -4.37
C ARG A 154 -39.10 -1.07 -5.40
N THR A 155 -38.35 -0.45 -6.30
CA THR A 155 -38.87 0.45 -7.35
C THR A 155 -38.70 -0.08 -8.77
N TYR A 156 -38.20 -1.31 -8.93
CA TYR A 156 -37.90 -1.95 -10.23
C TYR A 156 -38.51 -3.38 -10.36
N PRO A 157 -38.66 -3.92 -11.59
CA PRO A 157 -39.20 -5.27 -11.82
C PRO A 157 -38.20 -6.38 -11.46
N LEU A 158 -38.69 -7.54 -11.01
CA LEU A 158 -37.85 -8.70 -10.70
C LEU A 158 -37.74 -9.71 -11.84
N ARG A 159 -36.56 -10.34 -11.95
CA ARG A 159 -36.34 -11.59 -12.70
C ARG A 159 -36.02 -12.71 -11.73
N GLN A 160 -36.96 -13.62 -11.51
CA GLN A 160 -36.84 -14.67 -10.50
C GLN A 160 -36.35 -16.02 -11.05
N THR A 161 -36.38 -16.22 -12.37
CA THR A 161 -36.00 -17.50 -12.96
C THR A 161 -34.49 -17.70 -12.91
N PRO A 162 -33.97 -18.77 -12.30
CA PRO A 162 -32.54 -19.08 -12.30
C PRO A 162 -31.96 -19.11 -13.73
N VAL A 163 -30.69 -18.73 -13.88
CA VAL A 163 -29.98 -18.73 -15.18
C VAL A 163 -29.15 -19.99 -15.34
N GLU A 164 -29.00 -20.44 -16.58
CA GLU A 164 -28.02 -21.48 -16.91
C GLU A 164 -26.58 -20.95 -16.74
N PRO A 165 -25.60 -21.80 -16.35
CA PRO A 165 -24.19 -21.42 -16.32
C PRO A 165 -23.66 -20.96 -17.69
N PRO A 166 -22.65 -20.06 -17.72
CA PRO A 166 -21.97 -19.46 -16.57
C PRO A 166 -22.70 -18.23 -16.00
N LEU A 167 -22.55 -18.01 -14.69
CA LEU A 167 -22.85 -16.72 -14.07
C LEU A 167 -21.85 -15.66 -14.54
N ASN A 168 -22.32 -14.51 -15.02
CA ASN A 168 -21.46 -13.37 -15.39
C ASN A 168 -21.27 -12.45 -14.18
N LEU A 169 -20.05 -12.40 -13.67
CA LEU A 169 -19.63 -11.55 -12.55
C LEU A 169 -18.81 -10.37 -13.07
N LEU A 170 -19.23 -9.15 -12.70
CA LEU A 170 -18.38 -7.95 -12.76
C LEU A 170 -17.73 -7.76 -11.39
N LEU A 171 -16.42 -8.01 -11.31
CA LEU A 171 -15.60 -7.75 -10.14
C LEU A 171 -14.98 -6.35 -10.29
N VAL A 172 -15.43 -5.41 -9.46
CA VAL A 172 -14.94 -4.04 -9.41
C VAL A 172 -14.00 -3.91 -8.23
N MET A 173 -12.78 -3.46 -8.49
CA MET A 173 -11.74 -3.32 -7.50
C MET A 173 -11.25 -1.88 -7.49
N SER A 174 -11.45 -1.17 -6.38
CA SER A 174 -11.18 0.26 -6.26
C SER A 174 -10.16 0.54 -5.17
N SER A 175 -9.01 1.09 -5.56
CA SER A 175 -7.97 1.60 -4.66
C SER A 175 -7.41 2.91 -5.23
N PRO A 176 -8.24 3.97 -5.33
CA PRO A 176 -7.84 5.23 -5.92
C PRO A 176 -6.71 5.90 -5.14
N LEU A 177 -6.02 6.85 -5.78
CA LEU A 177 -5.15 7.79 -5.09
C LEU A 177 -5.98 8.74 -4.21
N ARG A 178 -5.36 9.30 -3.17
CA ARG A 178 -6.02 10.29 -2.31
C ARG A 178 -6.60 11.46 -3.11
N GLU A 179 -7.77 11.93 -2.71
CA GLU A 179 -8.36 13.14 -3.29
C GLU A 179 -7.58 14.39 -2.86
N GLY A 180 -7.20 14.46 -1.58
CA GLY A 180 -6.43 15.54 -0.99
C GLY A 180 -5.84 15.18 0.39
N PRO A 181 -5.18 16.11 1.09
CA PRO A 181 -4.48 15.86 2.34
C PRO A 181 -5.39 15.45 3.52
N GLU A 182 -6.68 15.80 3.47
CA GLU A 182 -7.69 15.40 4.46
C GLU A 182 -8.15 13.94 4.31
N ASP A 183 -7.89 13.31 3.15
CA ASP A 183 -8.23 11.90 2.95
C ASP A 183 -7.28 11.03 3.76
N SER A 184 -7.76 10.41 4.84
CA SER A 184 -6.93 9.55 5.69
C SER A 184 -6.68 8.16 5.11
N GLU A 185 -7.39 7.77 4.05
CA GLU A 185 -7.27 6.44 3.46
C GLU A 185 -6.18 6.40 2.40
N ALA A 186 -5.20 5.52 2.57
CA ALA A 186 -4.16 5.31 1.56
C ALA A 186 -4.55 4.15 0.61
N PRO A 187 -3.91 4.02 -0.57
CA PRO A 187 -4.16 2.90 -1.49
C PRO A 187 -3.66 1.56 -0.92
N PHE A 188 -4.43 0.48 -1.05
CA PHE A 188 -3.97 -0.86 -0.64
C PHE A 188 -3.45 -1.66 -1.84
N ASP A 189 -2.83 -2.82 -1.59
CA ASP A 189 -2.33 -3.69 -2.65
C ASP A 189 -3.48 -4.37 -3.42
N LEU A 190 -4.04 -3.64 -4.39
CA LEU A 190 -5.15 -4.10 -5.20
C LEU A 190 -4.80 -5.37 -5.99
N TYR A 191 -3.52 -5.52 -6.37
CA TYR A 191 -3.09 -6.60 -7.24
C TYR A 191 -2.98 -7.92 -6.49
N ALA A 192 -2.30 -7.95 -5.34
CA ALA A 192 -2.20 -9.12 -4.48
C ALA A 192 -3.60 -9.69 -4.16
N GLU A 193 -4.55 -8.79 -3.88
CA GLU A 193 -5.94 -9.16 -3.65
C GLU A 193 -6.62 -9.67 -4.93
N LYS A 194 -6.43 -9.01 -6.06
CA LYS A 194 -6.97 -9.47 -7.36
C LYS A 194 -6.51 -10.89 -7.67
N ARG A 195 -5.21 -11.17 -7.56
CA ARG A 195 -4.64 -12.50 -7.81
C ARG A 195 -5.21 -13.54 -6.86
N SER A 196 -5.32 -13.20 -5.57
CA SER A 196 -5.84 -14.10 -4.56
C SER A 196 -7.32 -14.41 -4.79
N LEU A 197 -8.16 -13.42 -5.09
CA LEU A 197 -9.57 -13.64 -5.38
C LEU A 197 -9.77 -14.43 -6.68
N LEU A 198 -9.03 -14.09 -7.74
CA LEU A 198 -9.11 -14.82 -9.00
C LEU A 198 -8.63 -16.27 -8.88
N SER A 199 -7.66 -16.57 -8.02
CA SER A 199 -7.22 -17.94 -7.76
C SER A 199 -8.29 -18.76 -7.03
N GLU A 200 -8.99 -18.19 -6.05
CA GLU A 200 -10.11 -18.86 -5.37
C GLU A 200 -11.30 -19.10 -6.33
N LEU A 201 -11.54 -18.19 -7.28
CA LEU A 201 -12.60 -18.32 -8.29
C LEU A 201 -12.23 -19.22 -9.47
N ARG A 202 -10.94 -19.48 -9.68
CA ARG A 202 -10.41 -20.22 -10.84
C ARG A 202 -11.07 -21.59 -11.05
N PRO A 203 -11.31 -22.43 -10.02
CA PRO A 203 -11.98 -23.71 -10.20
C PRO A 203 -13.41 -23.59 -10.76
N LEU A 204 -14.11 -22.49 -10.48
CA LEU A 204 -15.46 -22.25 -10.99
C LEU A 204 -15.43 -21.78 -12.46
N VAL A 205 -14.41 -21.00 -12.81
CA VAL A 205 -14.16 -20.55 -14.19
C VAL A 205 -13.77 -21.73 -15.08
N ASP A 206 -12.82 -22.57 -14.66
CA ASP A 206 -12.36 -23.73 -15.43
C ASP A 206 -13.48 -24.76 -15.66
N ARG A 207 -14.46 -24.83 -14.76
CA ARG A 207 -15.66 -25.67 -14.91
C ARG A 207 -16.75 -25.05 -15.80
N GLY A 208 -16.59 -23.80 -16.24
CA GLY A 208 -17.60 -23.07 -17.01
C GLY A 208 -18.84 -22.66 -16.19
N LEU A 209 -18.73 -22.59 -14.86
CA LEU A 209 -19.81 -22.18 -13.96
C LEU A 209 -19.87 -20.67 -13.73
N LEU A 210 -18.72 -20.01 -13.82
CA LEU A 210 -18.55 -18.59 -13.56
C LEU A 210 -17.72 -17.97 -14.68
N ARG A 211 -18.07 -16.76 -15.09
CA ARG A 211 -17.27 -15.89 -15.95
C ARG A 211 -17.01 -14.60 -15.20
N VAL A 212 -15.74 -14.28 -14.98
CA VAL A 212 -15.32 -13.09 -14.24
C VAL A 212 -14.77 -12.05 -15.22
N VAL A 213 -15.29 -10.82 -15.13
CA VAL A 213 -14.70 -9.64 -15.77
C VAL A 213 -14.24 -8.71 -14.66
N VAL A 214 -12.98 -8.32 -14.68
CA VAL A 214 -12.41 -7.41 -13.66
C VAL A 214 -12.34 -5.99 -14.23
N GLU A 215 -12.75 -5.01 -13.43
CA GLU A 215 -12.45 -3.60 -13.63
C GLU A 215 -11.70 -3.09 -12.39
N ASP A 216 -10.40 -2.89 -12.53
CA ASP A 216 -9.45 -2.52 -11.47
C ASP A 216 -8.96 -1.07 -11.58
N ARG A 217 -9.57 -0.27 -12.46
CA ARG A 217 -9.42 1.20 -12.57
C ARG A 217 -10.81 1.85 -12.68
N PRO A 218 -11.68 1.69 -11.67
CA PRO A 218 -13.11 1.86 -11.89
C PRO A 218 -13.53 3.34 -11.88
N SER A 219 -13.55 3.96 -13.06
CA SER A 219 -14.27 5.22 -13.28
C SER A 219 -15.73 4.95 -13.69
N VAL A 220 -16.61 5.93 -13.47
CA VAL A 220 -18.02 5.84 -13.90
C VAL A 220 -18.11 5.52 -15.40
N GLU A 221 -17.28 6.13 -16.24
CA GLU A 221 -17.26 5.86 -17.68
C GLU A 221 -16.72 4.47 -18.02
N ARG A 222 -15.67 4.02 -17.33
CA ARG A 222 -15.12 2.67 -17.54
C ARG A 222 -16.13 1.61 -17.14
N LEU A 223 -16.80 1.78 -15.99
CA LEU A 223 -17.87 0.90 -15.55
C LEU A 223 -19.01 0.88 -16.59
N ARG A 224 -19.52 2.03 -17.04
CA ARG A 224 -20.54 2.09 -18.10
C ARG A 224 -20.09 1.40 -19.40
N SER A 225 -18.83 1.61 -19.80
CA SER A 225 -18.24 0.97 -20.97
C SER A 225 -18.21 -0.56 -20.83
N ARG A 226 -17.71 -1.07 -19.69
CA ARG A 226 -17.68 -2.52 -19.38
C ARG A 226 -19.07 -3.12 -19.35
N MET A 227 -20.02 -2.45 -18.71
CA MET A 227 -21.43 -2.84 -18.64
C MET A 227 -22.05 -2.94 -20.04
N GLY A 228 -21.77 -1.96 -20.92
CA GLY A 228 -22.28 -1.92 -22.29
C GLY A 228 -21.62 -2.92 -23.26
N MET A 229 -20.35 -3.27 -23.06
CA MET A 229 -19.63 -4.22 -23.92
C MET A 229 -20.11 -5.68 -23.74
N GLN A 230 -20.68 -6.01 -22.58
CA GLN A 230 -21.07 -7.38 -22.26
C GLN A 230 -22.47 -7.72 -22.81
N ARG A 231 -22.52 -8.37 -23.98
CA ARG A 231 -23.77 -8.73 -24.68
C ARG A 231 -24.80 -9.51 -23.85
N ARG A 232 -24.34 -10.34 -22.89
CA ARG A 232 -25.20 -11.14 -22.00
C ARG A 232 -25.51 -10.45 -20.67
N GLY A 233 -25.05 -9.20 -20.48
CA GLY A 233 -25.14 -8.48 -19.21
C GLY A 233 -24.34 -9.14 -18.08
N PHE A 234 -24.49 -8.59 -16.88
CA PHE A 234 -23.94 -9.14 -15.64
C PHE A 234 -25.08 -9.56 -14.72
N HIS A 235 -24.95 -10.74 -14.11
CA HIS A 235 -25.89 -11.24 -13.11
C HIS A 235 -25.45 -10.86 -11.69
N LEU A 236 -24.13 -10.75 -11.50
CA LEU A 236 -23.48 -10.51 -10.23
C LEU A 236 -22.59 -9.27 -10.35
N PHE A 237 -22.62 -8.44 -9.33
CA PHE A 237 -21.72 -7.30 -9.17
C PHE A 237 -21.00 -7.43 -7.84
N HIS A 238 -19.68 -7.44 -7.83
CA HIS A 238 -18.89 -7.51 -6.60
C HIS A 238 -17.96 -6.31 -6.56
N TYR A 239 -18.19 -5.40 -5.61
CA TYR A 239 -17.31 -4.29 -5.32
C TYR A 239 -16.37 -4.62 -4.16
N LEU A 240 -15.08 -4.41 -4.36
CA LEU A 240 -14.05 -4.43 -3.34
C LEU A 240 -13.32 -3.09 -3.35
N GLY A 241 -13.31 -2.39 -2.23
CA GLY A 241 -12.62 -1.11 -2.14
C GLY A 241 -13.02 -0.32 -0.90
N HIS A 242 -12.47 0.89 -0.78
CA HIS A 242 -12.88 1.80 0.29
C HIS A 242 -14.33 2.26 0.10
N ALA A 243 -15.06 2.35 1.19
CA ALA A 243 -16.41 2.89 1.22
C ALA A 243 -16.62 3.52 2.60
N ASN A 244 -17.62 4.36 2.70
CA ASN A 244 -18.10 4.87 3.98
C ASN A 244 -19.63 4.91 3.92
N PRO A 245 -20.31 5.26 5.01
CA PRO A 245 -21.77 5.27 4.99
C PRO A 245 -22.39 6.24 3.95
N ASP A 246 -21.63 7.25 3.48
CA ASP A 246 -22.09 8.21 2.47
C ASP A 246 -22.00 7.66 1.03
N GLY A 247 -21.08 6.73 0.74
CA GLY A 247 -20.91 6.21 -0.60
C GLY A 247 -19.72 5.25 -0.81
N LEU A 248 -19.49 4.91 -2.07
CA LEU A 248 -18.42 3.99 -2.49
C LEU A 248 -17.35 4.78 -3.24
N LYS A 249 -16.07 4.59 -2.91
CA LYS A 249 -14.97 5.32 -3.56
C LYS A 249 -14.66 4.71 -4.93
N LEU A 250 -14.68 5.53 -5.98
CA LEU A 250 -14.28 5.19 -7.35
C LEU A 250 -13.09 6.06 -7.78
N GLU A 251 -12.62 5.84 -9.01
CA GLU A 251 -11.55 6.62 -9.63
C GLU A 251 -12.10 7.66 -10.60
N ARG A 252 -11.51 8.86 -10.59
CA ARG A 252 -11.60 9.80 -11.70
C ARG A 252 -10.72 9.32 -12.84
N ARG A 253 -10.87 9.92 -14.03
CA ARG A 253 -10.03 9.58 -15.20
C ARG A 253 -8.53 9.79 -14.97
N ASN A 254 -8.16 10.69 -14.06
CA ASN A 254 -6.77 10.97 -13.67
C ASN A 254 -6.26 10.05 -12.53
N GLY A 255 -7.06 9.08 -12.07
CA GLY A 255 -6.70 8.15 -10.99
C GLY A 255 -6.96 8.66 -9.56
N ARG A 256 -7.37 9.93 -9.38
CA ARG A 256 -7.73 10.48 -8.06
C ARG A 256 -9.05 9.88 -7.57
N GLY A 257 -9.17 9.77 -6.25
CA GLY A 257 -10.39 9.30 -5.59
C GLY A 257 -11.57 10.20 -5.86
N MET A 258 -12.73 9.56 -5.92
CA MET A 258 -14.02 10.22 -5.94
C MET A 258 -15.00 9.36 -5.14
N LEU A 259 -15.53 9.92 -4.06
CA LEU A 259 -16.65 9.28 -3.37
C LEU A 259 -17.89 9.42 -4.26
N LEU A 260 -18.43 8.28 -4.72
CA LEU A 260 -19.69 8.26 -5.46
C LEU A 260 -20.83 8.05 -4.45
N PRO A 261 -21.74 9.03 -4.27
CA PRO A 261 -22.84 8.89 -3.32
C PRO A 261 -23.69 7.65 -3.59
N SER A 262 -24.20 7.05 -2.52
CA SER A 262 -24.95 5.78 -2.60
C SER A 262 -26.12 5.80 -3.60
N GLN A 263 -26.83 6.93 -3.73
CA GLN A 263 -27.93 7.10 -4.69
C GLN A 263 -27.42 7.11 -6.14
N GLU A 264 -26.30 7.77 -6.41
CA GLU A 264 -25.68 7.79 -7.74
C GLU A 264 -25.11 6.42 -8.10
N PHE A 265 -24.54 5.71 -7.13
CA PHE A 265 -24.08 4.34 -7.31
C PHE A 265 -25.25 3.40 -7.68
N ALA A 266 -26.41 3.55 -7.03
CA ALA A 266 -27.61 2.79 -7.40
C ALA A 266 -28.06 3.09 -8.84
N LEU A 267 -28.02 4.36 -9.28
CA LEU A 267 -28.30 4.72 -10.68
C LEU A 267 -27.32 4.09 -11.68
N LEU A 268 -26.06 3.89 -11.28
CA LEU A 268 -25.10 3.15 -12.10
C LEU A 268 -25.47 1.67 -12.21
N LEU A 269 -25.84 1.03 -11.10
CA LEU A 269 -26.25 -0.39 -11.09
C LEU A 269 -27.55 -0.64 -11.86
N GLN A 270 -28.47 0.32 -11.94
CA GLN A 270 -29.67 0.22 -12.77
C GLN A 270 -29.36 0.01 -14.27
N GLN A 271 -28.13 0.29 -14.71
CA GLN A 271 -27.70 0.01 -16.08
C GLN A 271 -27.40 -1.48 -16.34
N LEU A 272 -27.47 -2.32 -15.31
CA LEU A 272 -27.32 -3.77 -15.41
C LEU A 272 -28.71 -4.44 -15.49
N PRO A 273 -29.22 -4.77 -16.68
CA PRO A 273 -30.62 -5.16 -16.88
C PRO A 273 -31.00 -6.55 -16.31
N ASP A 274 -30.02 -7.36 -15.91
CA ASP A 274 -30.22 -8.70 -15.33
C ASP A 274 -29.41 -8.86 -14.03
N LEU A 275 -29.17 -7.76 -13.31
CA LEU A 275 -28.51 -7.81 -12.01
C LEU A 275 -29.41 -8.50 -10.99
N ARG A 276 -28.87 -9.52 -10.31
CA ARG A 276 -29.61 -10.35 -9.35
C ARG A 276 -29.05 -10.25 -7.95
N LEU A 277 -27.74 -10.03 -7.84
CA LEU A 277 -27.04 -9.89 -6.57
C LEU A 277 -25.89 -8.90 -6.71
N ALA A 278 -25.77 -8.02 -5.73
CA ALA A 278 -24.59 -7.21 -5.53
C ALA A 278 -23.92 -7.56 -4.19
N VAL A 279 -22.58 -7.57 -4.17
CA VAL A 279 -21.77 -7.75 -2.96
C VAL A 279 -20.91 -6.50 -2.82
N PHE A 280 -21.08 -5.78 -1.71
CA PHE A 280 -20.34 -4.57 -1.41
C PHE A 280 -19.33 -4.86 -0.30
N ALA A 281 -18.20 -5.46 -0.67
CA ALA A 281 -17.04 -5.65 0.20
C ALA A 281 -16.24 -4.34 0.37
N GLY A 282 -16.95 -3.29 0.81
CA GLY A 282 -16.38 -2.02 1.23
C GLY A 282 -16.85 -1.68 2.65
N CYS A 283 -16.09 -0.85 3.35
CA CYS A 283 -16.30 -0.54 4.75
C CYS A 283 -17.71 0.04 4.98
N GLU A 284 -18.41 -0.49 5.99
CA GLU A 284 -19.63 0.10 6.58
C GLU A 284 -20.79 0.35 5.58
N THR A 285 -20.83 -0.38 4.46
CA THR A 285 -21.90 -0.27 3.44
C THR A 285 -23.28 -0.75 3.92
N ALA A 286 -23.35 -1.44 5.06
CA ALA A 286 -24.56 -1.80 5.77
C ALA A 286 -24.96 -0.79 6.88
N ARG A 287 -24.17 0.27 7.08
CA ARG A 287 -24.44 1.40 7.98
C ARG A 287 -24.86 2.63 7.16
N ALA A 288 -25.60 3.54 7.76
CA ALA A 288 -25.92 4.82 7.13
C ALA A 288 -25.11 5.96 7.73
N PRO A 289 -25.06 7.12 7.05
CA PRO A 289 -24.35 8.30 7.55
C PRO A 289 -24.80 8.70 8.95
N ASP A 290 -23.83 9.11 9.77
CA ASP A 290 -24.08 9.73 11.06
C ASP A 290 -24.71 11.12 10.86
N GLY A 291 -25.46 11.60 11.87
CA GLY A 291 -25.99 12.97 11.85
C GLY A 291 -27.42 13.12 11.33
N ALA A 292 -28.28 12.12 11.55
CA ALA A 292 -29.71 12.32 11.34
C ALA A 292 -30.19 13.49 12.21
N ALA A 293 -30.62 14.58 11.59
CA ALA A 293 -31.23 15.69 12.33
C ALA A 293 -32.62 15.24 12.83
N ASP A 294 -33.09 15.77 13.96
CA ASP A 294 -34.46 15.52 14.44
C ASP A 294 -35.53 15.88 13.38
N ASP A 295 -35.17 16.73 12.41
CA ASP A 295 -36.02 17.16 11.28
C ASP A 295 -35.89 16.30 10.01
N ASP A 296 -35.08 15.22 10.02
CA ASP A 296 -34.92 14.38 8.84
C ASP A 296 -36.25 13.71 8.43
N PRO A 297 -36.60 13.73 7.13
CA PRO A 297 -37.81 13.09 6.67
C PRO A 297 -37.85 11.62 7.08
N TRP A 298 -38.96 11.19 7.67
CA TRP A 298 -39.18 9.79 7.96
C TRP A 298 -38.94 8.98 6.69
N PRO A 299 -38.08 7.94 6.74
CA PRO A 299 -37.50 7.26 7.92
C PRO A 299 -35.97 7.45 8.15
N GLY A 300 -35.41 8.62 7.84
CA GLY A 300 -33.99 8.95 8.05
C GLY A 300 -33.03 8.42 6.96
N PRO A 301 -31.72 8.70 7.09
CA PRO A 301 -30.70 8.29 6.13
C PRO A 301 -30.62 6.76 6.02
N LEU A 302 -30.30 6.26 4.83
CA LEU A 302 -30.24 4.83 4.51
C LEU A 302 -28.80 4.39 4.23
N SER A 303 -28.49 3.12 4.51
CA SER A 303 -27.22 2.52 4.10
C SER A 303 -27.12 2.38 2.58
N SER A 304 -25.89 2.25 2.04
CA SER A 304 -25.68 1.97 0.62
C SER A 304 -26.38 0.69 0.18
N ALA A 305 -26.36 -0.35 1.01
CA ALA A 305 -27.05 -1.61 0.76
C ALA A 305 -28.58 -1.44 0.69
N ASP A 306 -29.17 -0.67 1.62
CA ASP A 306 -30.62 -0.38 1.62
C ASP A 306 -31.05 0.38 0.37
N ILE A 307 -30.30 1.42 -0.02
CA ILE A 307 -30.57 2.21 -1.22
C ILE A 307 -30.52 1.31 -2.46
N CYS A 308 -29.46 0.50 -2.60
CA CYS A 308 -29.31 -0.37 -3.76
C CYS A 308 -30.37 -1.48 -3.81
N VAL A 309 -30.79 -2.03 -2.66
CA VAL A 309 -31.88 -3.00 -2.64
C VAL A 309 -33.20 -2.40 -3.07
N ARG A 310 -33.49 -1.17 -2.62
CA ARG A 310 -34.69 -0.43 -2.99
C ARG A 310 -34.69 -0.06 -4.48
N ASP A 311 -33.56 0.36 -5.03
CA ASP A 311 -33.53 1.09 -6.29
C ASP A 311 -32.87 0.36 -7.47
N ALA A 312 -32.03 -0.67 -7.24
CA ALA A 312 -31.21 -1.23 -8.32
C ALA A 312 -31.07 -2.77 -8.35
N CYS A 313 -31.05 -3.44 -7.19
CA CYS A 313 -30.66 -4.84 -7.12
C CYS A 313 -31.52 -5.67 -6.14
N PRO A 314 -32.08 -6.83 -6.54
CA PRO A 314 -33.00 -7.62 -5.68
C PRO A 314 -32.44 -7.99 -4.31
N MET A 315 -31.14 -8.26 -4.27
CA MET A 315 -30.40 -8.72 -3.11
C MET A 315 -29.05 -8.02 -3.05
N VAL A 316 -28.67 -7.53 -1.88
CA VAL A 316 -27.36 -6.93 -1.66
C VAL A 316 -26.74 -7.51 -0.40
N ILE A 317 -25.48 -7.90 -0.48
CA ILE A 317 -24.66 -8.18 0.70
C ILE A 317 -23.85 -6.92 1.01
N GLY A 318 -24.10 -6.29 2.15
CA GLY A 318 -23.32 -5.16 2.67
C GLY A 318 -22.50 -5.55 3.89
N MET A 319 -21.48 -4.77 4.23
CA MET A 319 -20.61 -5.05 5.38
C MET A 319 -20.91 -4.09 6.55
N GLN A 320 -20.98 -4.62 7.77
CA GLN A 320 -21.12 -3.82 8.99
C GLN A 320 -19.79 -3.19 9.45
N ALA A 321 -18.68 -3.82 9.09
CA ALA A 321 -17.32 -3.47 9.50
C ALA A 321 -16.35 -3.74 8.34
N VAL A 322 -15.08 -3.39 8.54
CA VAL A 322 -14.02 -3.65 7.55
C VAL A 322 -13.58 -5.09 7.63
N LEU A 323 -13.93 -5.91 6.64
CA LEU A 323 -13.51 -7.30 6.60
C LEU A 323 -12.02 -7.41 6.25
N PRO A 324 -11.20 -8.17 7.03
CA PRO A 324 -9.81 -8.45 6.66
C PRO A 324 -9.71 -9.23 5.33
N PHE A 325 -8.63 -9.04 4.57
CA PHE A 325 -8.49 -9.65 3.25
C PHE A 325 -8.50 -11.19 3.27
N ARG A 326 -7.87 -11.80 4.29
CA ARG A 326 -7.95 -13.25 4.49
C ARG A 326 -9.41 -13.71 4.58
N THR A 327 -10.24 -12.99 5.31
CA THR A 327 -11.65 -13.34 5.49
C THR A 327 -12.48 -13.06 4.25
N GLU A 328 -12.20 -11.98 3.52
CA GLU A 328 -12.83 -11.69 2.22
C GLU A 328 -12.57 -12.81 1.19
N ARG A 329 -11.36 -13.38 1.18
CA ARG A 329 -11.03 -14.55 0.35
C ARG A 329 -11.87 -15.77 0.73
N LEU A 330 -12.02 -16.06 2.01
CA LEU A 330 -12.88 -17.16 2.50
C LEU A 330 -14.34 -16.94 2.11
N LEU A 331 -14.86 -15.72 2.36
CA LEU A 331 -16.21 -15.32 1.96
C LEU A 331 -16.41 -15.57 0.47
N THR A 332 -15.58 -14.98 -0.38
CA THR A 332 -15.63 -15.12 -1.84
C THR A 332 -15.61 -16.59 -2.25
N ARG A 333 -14.61 -17.35 -1.80
CA ARG A 333 -14.45 -18.77 -2.17
C ARG A 333 -15.71 -19.57 -1.88
N PHE A 334 -16.16 -19.60 -0.63
CA PHE A 334 -17.24 -20.49 -0.20
C PHE A 334 -18.61 -19.98 -0.66
N PHE A 335 -18.80 -18.66 -0.70
CA PHE A 335 -20.04 -18.06 -1.19
C PHE A 335 -20.26 -18.38 -2.67
N TYR A 336 -19.28 -18.12 -3.55
CA TYR A 336 -19.45 -18.39 -4.99
C TYR A 336 -19.46 -19.89 -5.30
N GLN A 337 -18.76 -20.73 -4.52
CA GLN A 337 -18.88 -22.19 -4.64
C GLN A 337 -20.31 -22.67 -4.34
N ALA A 338 -20.91 -22.22 -3.24
CA ALA A 338 -22.27 -22.57 -2.90
C ALA A 338 -23.27 -22.00 -3.91
N LEU A 339 -23.08 -20.74 -4.33
CA LEU A 339 -23.94 -20.08 -5.30
C LEU A 339 -23.93 -20.81 -6.66
N THR A 340 -22.75 -21.15 -7.18
CA THR A 340 -22.63 -21.89 -8.45
C THR A 340 -23.04 -23.36 -8.34
N ALA A 341 -23.17 -23.91 -7.13
CA ALA A 341 -23.78 -25.21 -6.87
C ALA A 341 -25.32 -25.16 -6.81
N GLY A 342 -25.94 -24.01 -7.11
CA GLY A 342 -27.40 -23.85 -7.12
C GLY A 342 -28.02 -23.66 -5.74
N GLN A 343 -27.22 -23.38 -4.70
CA GLN A 343 -27.76 -23.04 -3.39
C GLN A 343 -28.47 -21.68 -3.44
N PRO A 344 -29.56 -21.48 -2.67
CA PRO A 344 -30.12 -20.16 -2.44
C PRO A 344 -29.08 -19.18 -1.90
N VAL A 345 -29.22 -17.89 -2.21
CA VAL A 345 -28.27 -16.85 -1.75
C VAL A 345 -28.13 -16.85 -0.22
N ALA A 346 -29.23 -17.03 0.51
CA ALA A 346 -29.18 -17.09 1.97
C ALA A 346 -28.37 -18.30 2.48
N GLU A 347 -28.55 -19.47 1.86
CA GLU A 347 -27.79 -20.68 2.20
C GLU A 347 -26.31 -20.54 1.80
N ALA A 348 -26.01 -19.94 0.65
CA ALA A 348 -24.64 -19.64 0.23
C ALA A 348 -23.92 -18.73 1.25
N LEU A 349 -24.60 -17.69 1.74
CA LEU A 349 -24.05 -16.83 2.79
C LEU A 349 -23.86 -17.58 4.10
N ARG A 350 -24.84 -18.39 4.52
CA ARG A 350 -24.73 -19.22 5.74
C ARG A 350 -23.52 -20.17 5.68
N LEU A 351 -23.31 -20.83 4.54
CA LEU A 351 -22.16 -21.71 4.34
C LEU A 351 -20.83 -20.95 4.37
N ALA A 352 -20.78 -19.75 3.79
CA ALA A 352 -19.60 -18.90 3.88
C ALA A 352 -19.33 -18.45 5.32
N ARG A 353 -20.36 -18.07 6.08
CA ARG A 353 -20.22 -17.75 7.51
C ARG A 353 -19.71 -18.92 8.34
N LEU A 354 -20.18 -20.13 8.08
CA LEU A 354 -19.65 -21.34 8.74
C LEU A 354 -18.18 -21.58 8.42
N ALA A 355 -17.77 -21.36 7.16
CA ALA A 355 -16.39 -21.49 6.76
C ALA A 355 -15.49 -20.45 7.43
N ILE A 356 -15.96 -19.20 7.55
CA ILE A 356 -15.27 -18.14 8.29
C ILE A 356 -15.18 -18.50 9.77
N ASN A 357 -16.30 -18.87 10.41
CA ASN A 357 -16.33 -19.22 11.84
C ASN A 357 -15.42 -20.42 12.18
N GLY A 358 -15.22 -21.34 11.25
CA GLY A 358 -14.35 -22.50 11.43
C GLY A 358 -12.87 -22.27 11.10
N ASP A 359 -12.49 -21.08 10.61
CA ASP A 359 -11.10 -20.72 10.35
C ASP A 359 -10.43 -20.20 11.62
N GLU A 360 -9.23 -20.69 11.93
CA GLU A 360 -8.50 -20.35 13.17
C GLU A 360 -8.12 -18.87 13.27
N ASN A 361 -8.05 -18.15 12.14
CA ASN A 361 -7.56 -16.78 12.06
C ASN A 361 -8.61 -15.76 11.61
N SER A 362 -9.84 -16.20 11.37
CA SER A 362 -10.98 -15.37 10.95
C SER A 362 -12.26 -15.69 11.74
N GLY A 363 -12.31 -16.85 12.39
CA GLY A 363 -13.50 -17.39 13.05
C GLY A 363 -13.64 -16.96 14.50
N ASP A 364 -14.12 -17.86 15.37
CA ASP A 364 -14.18 -17.63 16.81
C ASP A 364 -12.74 -17.54 17.38
N PRO A 365 -12.35 -16.47 18.10
CA PRO A 365 -13.17 -15.40 18.70
C PRO A 365 -13.29 -14.05 17.96
N LEU A 366 -12.85 -13.93 16.70
CA LEU A 366 -12.75 -12.67 15.96
C LEU A 366 -14.06 -12.16 15.34
N LEU A 367 -15.11 -12.99 15.26
CA LEU A 367 -16.47 -12.62 14.83
C LEU A 367 -16.64 -12.12 13.38
N ASP A 368 -15.65 -12.25 12.52
CA ASP A 368 -15.73 -11.74 11.14
C ASP A 368 -16.94 -12.31 10.35
N TRP A 369 -17.42 -13.51 10.71
CA TRP A 369 -18.60 -14.13 10.09
C TRP A 369 -19.88 -13.31 10.26
N ALA A 370 -19.97 -12.47 11.30
CA ALA A 370 -21.15 -11.65 11.60
C ALA A 370 -21.21 -10.36 10.77
N VAL A 371 -20.10 -10.00 10.09
CA VAL A 371 -19.96 -8.76 9.33
C VAL A 371 -20.85 -8.68 8.08
N PRO A 372 -20.93 -9.70 7.21
CA PRO A 372 -21.66 -9.59 5.95
C PRO A 372 -23.18 -9.75 6.16
N CYS A 373 -23.97 -8.76 5.78
CA CYS A 373 -25.43 -8.71 5.97
C CYS A 373 -26.17 -8.82 4.65
N LEU A 374 -27.13 -9.73 4.56
CA LEU A 374 -27.97 -9.90 3.36
C LEU A 374 -29.25 -9.05 3.46
N PHE A 375 -29.35 -8.05 2.58
CA PHE A 375 -30.52 -7.21 2.39
C PHE A 375 -31.37 -7.71 1.22
N VAL A 376 -32.70 -7.74 1.37
CA VAL A 376 -33.62 -8.34 0.39
C VAL A 376 -34.84 -7.44 0.10
N GLY A 377 -35.06 -7.10 -1.18
CA GLY A 377 -36.07 -6.13 -1.65
C GLY A 377 -37.47 -6.68 -1.96
N GLY A 378 -37.89 -7.75 -1.29
CA GLY A 378 -39.24 -8.33 -1.42
C GLY A 378 -39.37 -9.56 -2.34
N SER A 379 -38.26 -10.17 -2.77
CA SER A 379 -38.23 -11.58 -3.20
C SER A 379 -37.74 -12.49 -2.07
N GLU A 380 -37.87 -13.79 -2.24
CA GLU A 380 -37.09 -14.75 -1.46
C GLU A 380 -35.62 -14.72 -1.95
N PRO A 381 -34.62 -14.89 -1.05
CA PRO A 381 -33.20 -14.98 -1.41
C PRO A 381 -32.86 -16.35 -2.03
N GLY A 382 -33.57 -16.70 -3.10
CA GLY A 382 -33.54 -18.00 -3.78
C GLY A 382 -32.30 -18.24 -4.64
N ALA A 383 -32.29 -19.36 -5.36
CA ALA A 383 -31.18 -19.73 -6.23
C ALA A 383 -31.06 -18.79 -7.45
N ILE A 384 -29.84 -18.38 -7.79
CA ILE A 384 -29.57 -17.52 -8.96
C ILE A 384 -29.26 -18.36 -10.20
N ILE A 385 -28.62 -19.51 -10.02
CA ILE A 385 -28.21 -20.44 -11.08
C ILE A 385 -29.12 -21.68 -11.06
N ASP A 386 -29.43 -22.22 -12.24
CA ASP A 386 -30.15 -23.48 -12.37
C ASP A 386 -29.21 -24.65 -12.00
N PRO A 387 -29.45 -25.40 -10.91
CA PRO A 387 -28.62 -26.53 -10.51
C PRO A 387 -28.62 -27.69 -11.51
N GLU A 388 -29.66 -27.82 -12.34
CA GLU A 388 -29.81 -28.92 -13.30
C GLU A 388 -29.13 -28.61 -14.65
N ALA A 389 -28.78 -27.35 -14.89
CA ALA A 389 -28.19 -26.92 -16.14
C ALA A 389 -26.70 -27.30 -16.25
N ARG A 390 -26.30 -27.83 -17.41
CA ARG A 390 -24.92 -28.30 -17.64
C ARG A 390 -23.99 -27.15 -18.03
N ALA A 391 -22.92 -26.98 -17.26
CA ALA A 391 -21.83 -26.06 -17.61
C ALA A 391 -21.05 -26.52 -18.85
N ARG A 392 -20.54 -25.55 -19.61
CA ARG A 392 -19.66 -25.79 -20.77
C ARG A 392 -18.34 -25.06 -20.53
N PRO A 393 -17.26 -25.78 -20.20
CA PRO A 393 -15.94 -25.18 -20.05
C PRO A 393 -15.49 -24.49 -21.34
N GLU A 394 -15.00 -23.26 -21.24
CA GLU A 394 -14.25 -22.63 -22.32
C GLU A 394 -12.78 -23.07 -22.23
N PRO A 395 -12.08 -23.28 -23.37
CA PRO A 395 -10.67 -23.62 -23.34
C PRO A 395 -9.87 -22.49 -22.68
N PRO A 396 -8.94 -22.80 -21.76
CA PRO A 396 -8.17 -21.78 -21.07
C PRO A 396 -7.31 -21.01 -22.07
N THR A 397 -7.29 -19.69 -21.95
CA THR A 397 -6.34 -18.84 -22.70
C THR A 397 -4.93 -19.17 -22.24
N ARG A 398 -4.10 -19.72 -23.13
CA ARG A 398 -2.71 -20.06 -22.82
C ARG A 398 -1.86 -18.80 -22.83
N ARG A 399 -1.25 -18.46 -21.69
CA ARG A 399 -0.15 -17.50 -21.62
C ARG A 399 1.12 -18.15 -22.15
N VAL A 400 1.86 -17.42 -22.99
CA VAL A 400 3.13 -17.86 -23.55
C VAL A 400 4.24 -17.01 -22.94
N GLY A 401 5.20 -17.63 -22.26
CA GLY A 401 6.29 -16.88 -21.65
C GLY A 401 7.39 -17.75 -21.05
N LEU A 402 8.59 -17.19 -21.02
CA LEU A 402 9.80 -17.80 -20.46
C LEU A 402 10.26 -16.97 -19.25
N ARG A 403 10.24 -17.56 -18.05
CA ARG A 403 10.78 -16.94 -16.81
C ARG A 403 12.01 -17.71 -16.36
N LEU A 404 13.19 -17.13 -16.57
CA LEU A 404 14.47 -17.83 -16.52
C LEU A 404 15.37 -17.30 -15.39
N GLY A 405 15.33 -17.98 -14.25
CA GLY A 405 16.25 -17.73 -13.12
C GLY A 405 15.73 -16.72 -12.10
N ILE A 406 14.51 -16.21 -12.28
CA ILE A 406 13.87 -15.29 -11.34
C ILE A 406 12.67 -16.03 -10.76
N ARG A 407 12.95 -16.90 -9.79
CA ARG A 407 11.88 -17.42 -8.91
C ARG A 407 11.86 -16.50 -7.70
N GLN A 408 11.00 -15.50 -7.74
CA GLN A 408 10.61 -14.91 -6.47
C GLN A 408 9.84 -15.98 -5.70
N GLY A 409 10.23 -16.21 -4.44
CA GLY A 409 9.34 -16.85 -3.49
C GLY A 409 8.06 -16.03 -3.35
N GLU A 410 7.12 -16.47 -2.53
CA GLU A 410 6.02 -15.62 -2.07
C GLU A 410 6.53 -14.48 -1.15
N LEU A 411 7.54 -13.73 -1.59
CA LEU A 411 8.01 -12.54 -0.90
C LEU A 411 6.85 -11.56 -0.81
N ARG A 412 6.58 -11.09 0.40
CA ARG A 412 5.56 -10.08 0.62
C ARG A 412 6.02 -8.81 -0.08
N PHE A 413 5.16 -8.29 -0.95
CA PHE A 413 5.40 -7.07 -1.71
C PHE A 413 4.21 -6.15 -1.47
N ILE A 414 4.47 -4.86 -1.26
CA ILE A 414 3.43 -3.83 -1.25
C ILE A 414 3.36 -3.27 -2.66
N SER A 415 2.25 -3.53 -3.37
CA SER A 415 2.09 -3.01 -4.72
C SER A 415 2.03 -1.49 -4.72
N ARG A 416 3.01 -0.88 -5.39
CA ARG A 416 2.99 0.55 -5.70
C ARG A 416 2.14 0.74 -6.95
N LEU A 417 0.88 1.09 -6.71
CA LEU A 417 -0.19 0.90 -7.67
C LEU A 417 0.02 1.73 -8.95
N ALA A 418 0.53 2.96 -8.82
CA ALA A 418 0.78 3.86 -9.95
C ALA A 418 1.87 3.29 -10.87
N GLU A 419 2.98 2.86 -10.28
CA GLU A 419 4.14 2.27 -10.93
C GLU A 419 3.77 0.97 -11.65
N LEU A 420 2.99 0.10 -10.99
CA LEU A 420 2.57 -1.16 -11.60
C LEU A 420 1.61 -0.90 -12.78
N ARG A 421 0.66 0.03 -12.64
CA ARG A 421 -0.26 0.41 -13.72
C ARG A 421 0.50 0.99 -14.93
N GLU A 422 1.46 1.88 -14.69
CA GLU A 422 2.31 2.42 -15.75
C GLU A 422 3.14 1.32 -16.42
N GLY A 423 3.73 0.42 -15.64
CA GLY A 423 4.48 -0.72 -16.17
C GLY A 423 3.63 -1.61 -17.08
N VAL A 424 2.38 -1.89 -16.68
CA VAL A 424 1.42 -2.66 -17.50
C VAL A 424 1.07 -1.91 -18.79
N ASP A 425 0.81 -0.60 -18.71
CA ASP A 425 0.43 0.19 -19.89
C ASP A 425 1.58 0.27 -20.91
N VAL A 426 2.83 0.43 -20.44
CA VAL A 426 4.03 0.42 -21.27
C VAL A 426 4.25 -0.94 -21.93
N LEU A 427 4.31 -2.02 -21.14
CA LEU A 427 4.59 -3.37 -21.67
C LEU A 427 3.42 -3.93 -22.49
N SER A 428 2.20 -3.43 -22.30
CA SER A 428 1.04 -3.72 -23.16
C SER A 428 1.03 -2.93 -24.48
N GLY A 429 1.94 -1.97 -24.65
CA GLY A 429 1.97 -1.10 -25.83
C GLY A 429 0.79 -0.13 -25.91
N GLN A 430 0.16 0.19 -24.77
CA GLN A 430 -0.89 1.21 -24.67
C GLN A 430 -0.30 2.63 -24.67
N THR A 431 0.99 2.75 -24.39
CA THR A 431 1.75 4.00 -24.46
C THR A 431 2.72 4.02 -25.65
N PRO A 432 3.19 5.20 -26.09
CA PRO A 432 4.25 5.30 -27.09
C PRO A 432 5.62 4.81 -26.59
N ALA A 433 5.76 4.58 -25.28
CA ALA A 433 7.00 4.15 -24.68
C ALA A 433 7.44 2.77 -25.19
N ARG A 434 8.75 2.62 -25.38
CA ARG A 434 9.40 1.43 -25.94
C ARG A 434 10.34 0.78 -24.93
N LEU A 435 10.85 1.59 -24.01
CA LEU A 435 11.67 1.21 -22.88
C LEU A 435 10.95 1.59 -21.59
N LEU A 436 10.73 0.61 -20.71
CA LEU A 436 10.41 0.80 -19.31
C LEU A 436 11.70 0.65 -18.49
N HIS A 437 12.06 1.66 -17.73
CA HIS A 437 13.29 1.69 -16.96
C HIS A 437 12.95 1.77 -15.48
N VAL A 438 13.14 0.67 -14.75
CA VAL A 438 12.81 0.59 -13.33
C VAL A 438 14.09 0.80 -12.52
N VAL A 439 14.21 1.96 -11.88
CA VAL A 439 15.40 2.38 -11.14
C VAL A 439 15.10 2.41 -9.66
N GLY A 440 16.00 1.91 -8.83
CA GLY A 440 15.83 1.97 -7.38
C GLY A 440 16.92 1.25 -6.62
N MET A 441 17.04 1.54 -5.33
CA MET A 441 18.04 0.90 -4.46
C MET A 441 17.89 -0.64 -4.43
N PRO A 442 18.91 -1.40 -4.01
CA PRO A 442 18.75 -2.81 -3.72
C PRO A 442 17.55 -3.06 -2.80
N SER A 443 16.80 -4.14 -3.03
CA SER A 443 15.65 -4.54 -2.21
C SER A 443 14.49 -3.54 -2.09
N THR A 444 14.37 -2.58 -3.02
CA THR A 444 13.15 -1.75 -3.17
C THR A 444 12.01 -2.47 -3.90
N GLY A 445 12.22 -3.71 -4.33
CA GLY A 445 11.20 -4.53 -4.98
C GLY A 445 11.13 -4.38 -6.50
N LYS A 446 12.19 -3.92 -7.18
CA LYS A 446 12.27 -3.82 -8.66
C LYS A 446 11.87 -5.12 -9.37
N THR A 447 12.50 -6.23 -9.00
CA THR A 447 12.21 -7.57 -9.50
C THR A 447 10.75 -7.96 -9.24
N SER A 448 10.24 -7.65 -8.04
CA SER A 448 8.86 -7.96 -7.67
C SER A 448 7.84 -7.17 -8.48
N LEU A 449 8.12 -5.89 -8.69
CA LEU A 449 7.30 -5.03 -9.54
C LEU A 449 7.21 -5.59 -10.96
N LEU A 450 8.35 -5.92 -11.58
CA LEU A 450 8.39 -6.41 -12.96
C LEU A 450 7.73 -7.78 -13.12
N ASP A 451 7.96 -8.71 -12.18
CA ASP A 451 7.24 -9.99 -12.18
C ASP A 451 5.72 -9.78 -12.08
N ARG A 452 5.29 -8.82 -11.23
CA ARG A 452 3.88 -8.47 -11.07
C ARG A 452 3.28 -7.84 -12.31
N VAL A 453 4.01 -6.97 -13.01
CA VAL A 453 3.59 -6.38 -14.29
C VAL A 453 3.35 -7.50 -15.31
N LEU A 454 4.26 -8.46 -15.41
CA LEU A 454 4.11 -9.60 -16.34
C LEU A 454 2.90 -10.49 -16.01
N ASP A 455 2.56 -10.65 -14.73
CA ASP A 455 1.35 -11.35 -14.30
C ASP A 455 0.06 -10.65 -14.75
N GLU A 456 0.09 -9.35 -15.01
CA GLU A 456 -1.09 -8.54 -15.33
C GLU A 456 -1.26 -8.29 -16.83
N LEU A 457 -0.27 -8.66 -17.65
CA LEU A 457 -0.38 -8.55 -19.10
C LEU A 457 -1.52 -9.40 -19.67
N ASP A 458 -2.10 -8.89 -20.77
CA ASP A 458 -3.07 -9.64 -21.57
C ASP A 458 -2.43 -10.96 -22.00
N PRO A 459 -3.14 -12.11 -21.90
CA PRO A 459 -2.61 -13.40 -22.30
C PRO A 459 -2.08 -13.49 -23.74
N GLN A 460 -2.46 -12.56 -24.63
CA GLN A 460 -1.96 -12.47 -26.01
C GLN A 460 -0.54 -11.90 -26.10
N ILE A 461 -0.02 -11.26 -25.05
CA ILE A 461 1.32 -10.69 -25.01
C ILE A 461 2.29 -11.77 -24.54
N ALA A 462 3.20 -12.17 -25.41
CA ALA A 462 4.26 -13.11 -25.05
C ALA A 462 5.33 -12.41 -24.22
N HIS A 463 5.98 -13.11 -23.28
CA HIS A 463 7.00 -12.48 -22.43
C HIS A 463 8.26 -13.32 -22.21
N LEU A 464 9.40 -12.63 -22.10
CA LEU A 464 10.68 -13.18 -21.66
C LEU A 464 11.14 -12.41 -20.43
N TYR A 465 11.42 -13.09 -19.33
CA TYR A 465 12.02 -12.49 -18.14
C TYR A 465 13.31 -13.23 -17.76
N ILE A 466 14.43 -12.51 -17.75
CA ILE A 466 15.77 -13.05 -17.50
C ILE A 466 16.65 -11.99 -16.84
N SER A 467 17.65 -12.38 -16.04
CA SER A 467 18.64 -11.43 -15.52
C SER A 467 19.84 -11.26 -16.47
N ALA A 468 20.43 -10.08 -16.48
CA ALA A 468 21.68 -9.81 -17.18
C ALA A 468 22.79 -10.73 -16.67
N LYS A 469 22.85 -10.99 -15.36
CA LYS A 469 23.78 -11.96 -14.75
C LYS A 469 23.74 -13.32 -15.44
N ARG A 470 22.54 -13.84 -15.72
CA ARG A 470 22.36 -15.13 -16.39
C ARG A 470 22.80 -15.08 -17.85
N LEU A 471 22.47 -14.01 -18.57
CA LEU A 471 22.88 -13.85 -19.96
C LEU A 471 24.40 -13.75 -20.10
N LEU A 472 25.05 -13.00 -19.20
CA LEU A 472 26.51 -12.79 -19.18
C LEU A 472 27.30 -14.02 -18.72
N ALA A 473 26.65 -15.00 -18.09
CA ALA A 473 27.26 -16.29 -17.78
C ALA A 473 27.46 -17.17 -19.03
N GLU A 474 26.76 -16.87 -20.14
CA GLU A 474 26.90 -17.61 -21.39
C GLU A 474 28.07 -17.09 -22.24
N PRO A 475 28.75 -17.95 -23.01
CA PRO A 475 29.89 -17.54 -23.85
C PRO A 475 29.57 -16.49 -24.92
N ASP A 476 28.31 -16.45 -25.38
CA ASP A 476 27.80 -15.50 -26.37
C ASP A 476 26.40 -15.02 -25.91
N PRO A 477 26.34 -13.98 -25.06
CA PRO A 477 25.08 -13.51 -24.45
C PRO A 477 24.02 -13.08 -25.47
N VAL A 478 24.45 -12.49 -26.59
CA VAL A 478 23.56 -12.05 -27.68
C VAL A 478 22.94 -13.25 -28.39
N ARG A 479 23.73 -14.32 -28.62
CA ARG A 479 23.21 -15.56 -29.20
C ARG A 479 22.23 -16.26 -28.29
N GLU A 480 22.46 -16.25 -26.98
CA GLU A 480 21.51 -16.82 -26.03
C GLU A 480 20.20 -16.02 -26.02
N LEU A 481 20.26 -14.69 -25.96
CA LEU A 481 19.08 -13.83 -26.07
C LEU A 481 18.28 -14.12 -27.35
N ALA A 482 18.97 -14.20 -28.49
CA ALA A 482 18.37 -14.55 -29.78
C ALA A 482 17.71 -15.94 -29.76
N ARG A 483 18.33 -16.93 -29.13
CA ARG A 483 17.79 -18.29 -28.96
C ARG A 483 16.50 -18.29 -28.15
N LEU A 484 16.47 -17.56 -27.04
CA LEU A 484 15.31 -17.46 -26.16
C LEU A 484 14.13 -16.75 -26.85
N VAL A 485 14.41 -15.70 -27.61
CA VAL A 485 13.37 -15.00 -28.40
C VAL A 485 12.85 -15.87 -29.54
N ASP A 486 13.72 -16.62 -30.24
CA ASP A 486 13.30 -17.61 -31.24
C ASP A 486 12.40 -18.70 -30.64
N GLU A 487 12.77 -19.22 -29.47
CA GLU A 487 11.97 -20.20 -28.72
C GLU A 487 10.59 -19.64 -28.37
N LEU A 488 10.54 -18.44 -27.79
CA LEU A 488 9.29 -17.75 -27.43
C LEU A 488 8.38 -17.56 -28.66
N MET A 489 8.93 -17.07 -29.77
CA MET A 489 8.16 -16.82 -31.00
C MET A 489 7.58 -18.10 -31.60
N ARG A 490 8.30 -19.21 -31.52
CA ARG A 490 7.79 -20.52 -31.96
C ARG A 490 6.65 -21.03 -31.09
N GLU A 491 6.69 -20.77 -29.78
CA GLU A 491 5.58 -21.12 -28.88
C GLU A 491 4.30 -20.33 -29.19
N VAL A 492 4.44 -19.06 -29.61
CA VAL A 492 3.33 -18.24 -30.11
C VAL A 492 2.81 -18.73 -31.47
N GLY A 493 3.58 -19.57 -32.17
CA GLY A 493 3.24 -20.12 -33.49
C GLY A 493 3.77 -19.30 -34.66
N VAL A 494 4.70 -18.37 -34.42
CA VAL A 494 5.35 -17.58 -35.47
C VAL A 494 6.62 -18.28 -35.94
N ARG A 495 6.80 -18.33 -37.27
CA ARG A 495 8.02 -18.86 -37.88
C ARG A 495 9.06 -17.74 -38.00
N THR A 496 10.22 -18.01 -37.44
CA THR A 496 11.37 -17.10 -37.37
C THR A 496 12.50 -17.55 -38.29
N VAL A 497 13.43 -16.64 -38.56
CA VAL A 497 14.69 -16.97 -39.23
C VAL A 497 15.56 -17.88 -38.36
N ARG A 498 15.98 -19.03 -38.91
CA ARG A 498 16.90 -19.95 -38.23
C ARG A 498 18.32 -19.37 -38.15
N PRO A 499 19.11 -19.69 -37.10
CA PRO A 499 20.44 -19.12 -36.87
C PRO A 499 21.45 -19.39 -38.00
N GLY A 500 21.34 -20.51 -38.71
CA GLY A 500 22.17 -20.81 -39.88
C GLY A 500 23.67 -20.68 -39.61
N ARG A 501 24.38 -19.91 -40.46
CA ARG A 501 25.80 -19.51 -40.28
C ARG A 501 25.95 -18.04 -39.87
N PHE A 502 24.88 -17.41 -39.38
CA PHE A 502 24.90 -16.01 -39.01
C PHE A 502 25.77 -15.78 -37.74
N SER A 503 26.39 -14.61 -37.66
CA SER A 503 26.90 -14.11 -36.38
C SER A 503 25.72 -13.90 -35.40
N ALA A 504 26.01 -13.79 -34.11
CA ALA A 504 24.98 -13.54 -33.11
C ALA A 504 24.20 -12.24 -33.39
N GLY A 505 24.92 -11.16 -33.71
CA GLY A 505 24.34 -9.88 -34.11
C GLY A 505 23.48 -9.99 -35.37
N ASP A 506 24.00 -10.60 -36.44
CA ASP A 506 23.24 -10.74 -37.70
C ASP A 506 21.95 -11.56 -37.52
N TRP A 507 21.97 -12.57 -36.65
CA TRP A 507 20.79 -13.36 -36.35
C TRP A 507 19.79 -12.54 -35.53
N TRP A 508 20.26 -11.80 -34.53
CA TRP A 508 19.43 -10.90 -33.73
C TRP A 508 18.73 -9.86 -34.60
N GLU A 509 19.44 -9.16 -35.49
CA GLU A 509 18.82 -8.15 -36.35
C GLU A 509 17.68 -8.72 -37.21
N ARG A 510 17.84 -9.95 -37.69
CA ARG A 510 16.83 -10.65 -38.49
C ARG A 510 15.63 -11.04 -37.64
N LEU A 511 15.85 -11.54 -36.43
CA LEU A 511 14.77 -11.85 -35.48
C LEU A 511 13.96 -10.61 -35.10
N LEU A 512 14.61 -9.45 -34.95
CA LEU A 512 13.92 -8.18 -34.70
C LEU A 512 12.92 -7.81 -35.81
N GLY A 513 13.20 -8.22 -37.06
CA GLY A 513 12.25 -8.08 -38.17
C GLY A 513 10.98 -8.91 -37.96
N ASP A 514 11.12 -10.12 -37.42
CA ASP A 514 10.02 -11.06 -37.16
C ASP A 514 9.15 -10.62 -35.95
N LEU A 515 9.69 -9.82 -35.02
CA LEU A 515 8.97 -9.25 -33.85
C LEU A 515 7.95 -8.14 -34.19
N THR A 516 7.84 -7.73 -35.45
CA THR A 516 6.92 -6.65 -35.86
C THR A 516 5.45 -7.04 -35.71
N GLU A 517 5.12 -8.33 -35.82
CA GLU A 517 3.74 -8.80 -35.87
C GLU A 517 3.17 -9.22 -34.50
N VAL A 518 4.03 -9.59 -33.54
CA VAL A 518 3.65 -10.16 -32.24
C VAL A 518 3.94 -9.18 -31.10
N PRO A 519 2.99 -8.92 -30.19
CA PRO A 519 3.28 -8.18 -28.97
C PRO A 519 4.15 -9.03 -28.04
N VAL A 520 5.35 -8.53 -27.73
CA VAL A 520 6.33 -9.22 -26.87
C VAL A 520 6.86 -8.26 -25.80
N ALA A 521 6.85 -8.68 -24.54
CA ALA A 521 7.52 -7.98 -23.45
C ALA A 521 8.82 -8.70 -23.08
N ILE A 522 9.96 -8.03 -23.22
CA ILE A 522 11.27 -8.54 -22.80
C ILE A 522 11.68 -7.78 -21.55
N VAL A 523 11.98 -8.50 -20.48
CA VAL A 523 12.35 -7.94 -19.18
C VAL A 523 13.74 -8.43 -18.81
N ILE A 524 14.63 -7.48 -18.53
CA ILE A 524 16.02 -7.73 -18.10
C ILE A 524 16.19 -7.22 -16.67
N ASP A 525 16.49 -8.11 -15.74
CA ASP A 525 16.91 -7.75 -14.38
C ASP A 525 18.43 -7.57 -14.29
N ASP A 526 18.92 -7.02 -13.16
CA ASP A 526 20.35 -6.77 -12.92
C ASP A 526 21.01 -5.90 -14.03
N GLY A 527 20.28 -4.92 -14.55
CA GLY A 527 20.69 -4.08 -15.68
C GLY A 527 21.99 -3.32 -15.46
N ASP A 528 22.40 -3.09 -14.21
CA ASP A 528 23.68 -2.48 -13.85
C ASP A 528 24.88 -3.25 -14.45
N LEU A 529 24.76 -4.58 -14.58
CA LEU A 529 25.79 -5.43 -15.16
C LEU A 529 26.02 -5.21 -16.65
N LEU A 530 25.08 -4.53 -17.34
CA LEU A 530 25.22 -4.20 -18.77
C LEU A 530 26.24 -3.08 -19.01
N LEU A 531 26.55 -2.28 -17.99
CA LEU A 531 27.54 -1.19 -18.05
C LEU A 531 28.94 -1.61 -17.56
N GLY A 532 29.08 -2.83 -17.03
CA GLY A 532 30.34 -3.32 -16.48
C GLY A 532 31.31 -3.86 -17.55
N ASP A 533 32.52 -4.19 -17.11
CA ASP A 533 33.59 -4.75 -17.96
C ASP A 533 33.44 -6.26 -18.22
N ALA A 534 32.28 -6.85 -17.90
CA ALA A 534 32.04 -8.26 -18.09
C ALA A 534 32.14 -8.64 -19.59
N PRO A 535 32.80 -9.76 -19.94
CA PRO A 535 32.90 -10.21 -21.33
C PRO A 535 31.52 -10.35 -21.98
N GLY A 536 31.28 -9.63 -23.07
CA GLY A 536 30.01 -9.67 -23.82
C GLY A 536 28.96 -8.64 -23.38
N ALA A 537 29.17 -7.90 -22.28
CA ALA A 537 28.24 -6.86 -21.83
C ALA A 537 28.02 -5.73 -22.86
N PRO A 538 29.07 -5.18 -23.53
CA PRO A 538 28.86 -4.17 -24.57
C PRO A 538 28.01 -4.68 -25.75
N GLY A 539 28.26 -5.92 -26.20
CA GLY A 539 27.50 -6.52 -27.29
C GLY A 539 26.04 -6.80 -26.93
N LEU A 540 25.77 -7.18 -25.68
CA LEU A 540 24.41 -7.35 -25.17
C LEU A 540 23.67 -6.02 -25.06
N LEU A 541 24.33 -4.97 -24.54
CA LEU A 541 23.78 -3.62 -24.47
C LEU A 541 23.42 -3.09 -25.86
N ASP A 542 24.32 -3.23 -26.85
CA ASP A 542 24.07 -2.85 -28.25
C ASP A 542 22.86 -3.59 -28.84
N ALA A 543 22.71 -4.89 -28.54
CA ALA A 543 21.57 -5.68 -28.99
C ALA A 543 20.24 -5.17 -28.41
N LEU A 544 20.22 -4.78 -27.13
CA LEU A 544 19.04 -4.20 -26.47
C LEU A 544 18.73 -2.79 -26.98
N VAL A 545 19.74 -1.96 -27.24
CA VAL A 545 19.58 -0.65 -27.90
C VAL A 545 18.96 -0.82 -29.29
N LEU A 546 19.38 -1.81 -30.07
CA LEU A 546 18.82 -2.05 -31.39
C LEU A 546 17.33 -2.44 -31.32
N LEU A 547 16.93 -3.23 -30.33
CA LEU A 547 15.52 -3.59 -30.08
C LEU A 547 14.68 -2.33 -29.83
N THR A 548 15.14 -1.40 -29.01
CA THR A 548 14.41 -0.17 -28.66
C THR A 548 14.37 0.85 -29.80
N GLN A 549 15.20 0.73 -30.84
CA GLN A 549 15.15 1.59 -32.02
C GLN A 549 14.19 1.09 -33.12
N ARG A 550 13.93 -0.22 -33.22
CA ARG A 550 13.10 -0.83 -34.28
C ARG A 550 11.58 -0.73 -34.06
N ARG A 551 10.84 0.06 -34.86
CA ARG A 551 9.36 0.15 -34.75
C ARG A 551 8.69 -1.24 -34.83
N SER A 552 8.37 -1.79 -33.67
CA SER A 552 7.79 -3.12 -33.49
C SER A 552 6.79 -3.09 -32.32
N LYS A 553 6.05 -4.18 -32.13
CA LYS A 553 5.18 -4.36 -30.95
C LYS A 553 5.96 -4.88 -29.73
N ALA A 554 7.27 -5.09 -29.86
CA ALA A 554 8.10 -5.49 -28.74
C ALA A 554 8.34 -4.30 -27.79
N ARG A 555 8.40 -4.58 -26.48
CA ARG A 555 8.68 -3.62 -25.41
C ARG A 555 9.78 -4.19 -24.53
N LEU A 556 10.72 -3.33 -24.14
CA LEU A 556 11.82 -3.69 -23.25
C LEU A 556 11.56 -3.10 -21.86
N ALA A 557 11.73 -3.89 -20.81
CA ALA A 557 11.90 -3.38 -19.45
C ALA A 557 13.29 -3.74 -18.93
N VAL A 558 13.92 -2.81 -18.23
CA VAL A 558 15.20 -3.04 -17.54
C VAL A 558 15.11 -2.55 -16.09
N ALA A 559 15.49 -3.41 -15.14
CA ALA A 559 15.65 -3.03 -13.74
C ALA A 559 17.14 -2.75 -13.42
N ALA A 560 17.43 -1.62 -12.78
CA ALA A 560 18.79 -1.21 -12.41
C ALA A 560 18.78 -0.37 -11.11
N THR A 561 19.96 -0.12 -10.55
CA THR A 561 20.13 0.78 -9.39
C THR A 561 20.31 2.24 -9.77
N ALA A 562 20.79 2.50 -10.98
CA ALA A 562 21.04 3.83 -11.52
C ALA A 562 20.51 3.96 -12.95
N ASP A 563 20.50 5.21 -13.45
CA ASP A 563 20.00 5.46 -14.78
C ASP A 563 20.97 4.95 -15.88
N LEU A 564 20.49 4.03 -16.74
CA LEU A 564 21.24 3.51 -17.90
C LEU A 564 21.18 4.48 -19.10
N VAL A 565 22.01 5.54 -19.07
CA VAL A 565 22.04 6.61 -20.08
C VAL A 565 22.27 6.07 -21.50
N GLU A 566 23.11 5.06 -21.65
CA GLU A 566 23.44 4.42 -22.94
C GLU A 566 22.20 3.79 -23.60
N LEU A 567 21.27 3.27 -22.81
CA LEU A 567 20.04 2.63 -23.28
C LEU A 567 18.95 3.67 -23.63
N THR A 568 18.93 4.80 -22.92
CA THR A 568 17.91 5.86 -23.08
C THR A 568 18.30 6.92 -24.12
N ARG A 569 19.59 7.22 -24.29
CA ARG A 569 20.14 8.21 -25.24
C ARG A 569 19.64 8.14 -26.68
N PRO A 570 19.42 6.97 -27.30
CA PRO A 570 18.95 6.90 -28.69
C PRO A 570 17.44 7.16 -28.85
N LEU A 571 16.70 7.29 -27.76
CA LEU A 571 15.23 7.37 -27.74
C LEU A 571 14.76 8.80 -27.47
N ARG A 572 13.54 9.11 -27.91
CA ARG A 572 12.87 10.36 -27.52
C ARG A 572 12.35 10.26 -26.09
N PRO A 573 12.14 11.38 -25.37
CA PRO A 573 11.52 11.37 -24.04
C PRO A 573 10.18 10.60 -24.00
N SER A 574 9.29 10.83 -24.97
CA SER A 574 8.05 10.05 -25.14
C SER A 574 8.21 8.52 -25.37
N GLU A 575 9.40 8.05 -25.75
CA GLU A 575 9.70 6.64 -26.01
C GLU A 575 10.33 5.93 -24.80
N VAL A 576 10.64 6.67 -23.73
CA VAL A 576 11.18 6.15 -22.47
C VAL A 576 10.18 6.42 -21.35
N ARG A 577 9.99 5.44 -20.48
CA ARG A 577 9.27 5.63 -19.21
C ARG A 577 10.17 5.15 -18.10
N THR A 578 10.35 5.98 -17.09
CA THR A 578 11.13 5.65 -15.90
C THR A 578 10.18 5.41 -14.74
N ILE A 579 10.41 4.34 -13.98
CA ILE A 579 9.76 4.11 -12.69
C ILE A 579 10.85 4.22 -11.63
N ARG A 580 10.70 5.14 -10.68
CA ARG A 580 11.63 5.30 -9.57
C ARG A 580 11.08 4.64 -8.32
N LEU A 581 11.80 3.64 -7.81
CA LEU A 581 11.42 2.87 -6.63
C LEU A 581 12.31 3.21 -5.43
N ASP A 582 11.68 3.78 -4.40
CA ASP A 582 12.28 4.05 -3.09
C ASP A 582 12.15 2.90 -2.10
N ALA A 583 12.70 3.05 -0.90
CA ALA A 583 12.42 2.16 0.22
C ALA A 583 10.94 2.26 0.63
N LEU A 584 10.42 1.27 1.36
CA LEU A 584 9.10 1.41 1.98
C LEU A 584 9.13 2.54 3.01
N SER A 585 8.01 3.23 3.16
CA SER A 585 7.77 4.20 4.21
C SER A 585 6.95 3.58 5.35
N TRP A 586 7.03 4.15 6.55
CA TRP A 586 6.18 3.68 7.66
C TRP A 586 4.69 3.71 7.33
N PRO A 587 4.11 4.76 6.71
CA PRO A 587 2.69 4.75 6.39
C PRO A 587 2.26 3.61 5.44
N GLU A 588 3.11 3.21 4.48
CA GLU A 588 2.84 2.03 3.62
C GLU A 588 2.83 0.73 4.44
N VAL A 589 3.83 0.56 5.30
CA VAL A 589 3.93 -0.63 6.18
C VAL A 589 2.78 -0.66 7.17
N TRP A 590 2.43 0.47 7.79
CA TRP A 590 1.31 0.60 8.71
C TRP A 590 -0.01 0.24 8.04
N GLN A 591 -0.25 0.73 6.83
CA GLN A 591 -1.44 0.37 6.09
C GLN A 591 -1.50 -1.12 5.77
N TRP A 592 -0.36 -1.69 5.35
CA TRP A 592 -0.26 -3.12 5.11
C TRP A 592 -0.55 -3.92 6.39
N ILE A 593 -0.02 -3.51 7.56
CA ILE A 593 -0.31 -4.09 8.88
C ILE A 593 -1.81 -4.01 9.18
N ARG A 594 -2.44 -2.84 9.03
CA ARG A 594 -3.87 -2.65 9.33
C ARG A 594 -4.79 -3.59 8.55
N ARG A 595 -4.40 -3.99 7.34
CA ARG A 595 -5.21 -4.84 6.46
C ARG A 595 -4.87 -6.32 6.57
N ASN A 596 -3.60 -6.66 6.78
CA ASN A 596 -3.11 -8.05 6.75
C ASN A 596 -2.88 -8.62 8.15
N LEU A 597 -2.54 -7.77 9.13
CA LEU A 597 -2.15 -8.13 10.50
C LEU A 597 -2.96 -7.33 11.54
N PRO A 598 -4.30 -7.39 11.52
CA PRO A 598 -5.17 -6.58 12.38
C PRO A 598 -4.85 -6.76 13.88
N THR A 599 -4.33 -7.90 14.29
CA THR A 599 -3.87 -8.16 15.67
C THR A 599 -2.88 -7.11 16.18
N LEU A 600 -1.95 -6.65 15.34
CA LEU A 600 -0.97 -5.64 15.75
C LEU A 600 -1.61 -4.27 15.97
N THR A 601 -2.76 -3.98 15.36
CA THR A 601 -3.45 -2.68 15.53
C THR A 601 -4.02 -2.47 16.93
N ARG A 602 -3.93 -3.49 17.80
CA ARG A 602 -4.20 -3.37 19.24
C ARG A 602 -3.12 -2.61 19.99
N TYR A 603 -1.92 -2.49 19.42
CA TYR A 603 -0.89 -1.58 19.90
C TYR A 603 -1.08 -0.19 19.27
N PRO A 604 -0.76 0.90 19.98
CA PRO A 604 -0.75 2.24 19.40
C PRO A 604 0.23 2.31 18.22
N GLU A 605 -0.16 3.00 17.14
CA GLU A 605 0.68 3.18 15.94
C GLU A 605 2.07 3.72 16.29
N LYS A 606 2.14 4.67 17.23
CA LYS A 606 3.39 5.29 17.70
C LYS A 606 4.37 4.29 18.30
N ASP A 607 3.89 3.23 18.95
CA ASP A 607 4.76 2.23 19.55
C ASP A 607 5.27 1.23 18.51
N LEU A 608 4.43 0.87 17.53
CA LEU A 608 4.86 0.03 16.41
C LEU A 608 5.81 0.77 15.47
N SER A 609 5.62 2.08 15.23
CA SER A 609 6.48 2.85 14.34
C SER A 609 7.94 2.87 14.80
N ARG A 610 8.19 2.73 16.11
CA ARG A 610 9.53 2.61 16.69
C ARG A 610 10.25 1.33 16.27
N LEU A 611 9.50 0.25 16.08
CA LEU A 611 10.03 -1.03 15.64
C LEU A 611 10.42 -1.03 14.16
N TYR A 612 10.08 0.02 13.40
CA TYR A 612 10.35 0.09 11.96
C TYR A 612 11.84 0.01 11.58
N ALA A 613 12.73 0.47 12.46
CA ALA A 613 14.18 0.35 12.27
C ALA A 613 14.67 -1.10 12.39
N ASP A 614 14.04 -1.87 13.28
CA ASP A 614 14.47 -3.22 13.67
C ASP A 614 13.74 -4.33 12.90
N VAL A 615 12.44 -4.15 12.65
CA VAL A 615 11.57 -5.11 11.94
C VAL A 615 11.61 -4.81 10.45
N ARG A 616 12.71 -5.26 9.83
CA ARG A 616 13.16 -4.84 8.50
C ARG A 616 12.39 -5.39 7.30
N HIS A 617 11.65 -6.48 7.49
CA HIS A 617 10.93 -7.19 6.43
C HIS A 617 9.48 -7.45 6.82
N LEU A 618 8.58 -7.50 5.84
CA LEU A 618 7.14 -7.72 6.07
C LEU A 618 6.89 -9.09 6.74
N GLU A 619 7.71 -10.10 6.45
CA GLU A 619 7.65 -11.42 7.08
C GLU A 619 7.92 -11.37 8.59
N LEU A 620 8.78 -10.47 9.06
CA LEU A 620 9.04 -10.29 10.49
C LEU A 620 7.84 -9.63 11.20
N TRP A 621 7.08 -8.78 10.51
CA TRP A 621 5.83 -8.23 11.03
C TRP A 621 4.77 -9.32 11.20
N GLU A 622 4.67 -10.28 10.27
CA GLU A 622 3.76 -11.43 10.42
C GLU A 622 4.13 -12.27 11.65
N GLN A 623 5.43 -12.57 11.81
CA GLN A 623 5.92 -13.29 12.98
C GLN A 623 5.65 -12.54 14.28
N LEU A 624 5.81 -11.20 14.28
CA LEU A 624 5.47 -10.37 15.43
C LEU A 624 3.97 -10.43 15.75
N ALA A 625 3.10 -10.43 14.73
CA ALA A 625 1.66 -10.57 14.91
C ALA A 625 1.30 -11.93 15.54
N ASP A 626 1.91 -13.01 15.07
CA ASP A 626 1.73 -14.36 15.63
C ASP A 626 2.19 -14.45 17.09
N LEU A 627 3.33 -13.82 17.42
CA LEU A 627 3.82 -13.75 18.80
C LEU A 627 2.91 -12.92 19.70
N ALA A 628 2.46 -11.75 19.24
CA ALA A 628 1.53 -10.89 19.97
C ALA A 628 0.19 -11.60 20.23
N ALA A 629 -0.35 -12.29 19.23
CA ALA A 629 -1.57 -13.10 19.36
C ALA A 629 -1.43 -14.17 20.46
N ARG A 630 -0.28 -14.85 20.53
CA ARG A 630 0.01 -15.87 21.55
C ARG A 630 0.25 -15.28 22.93
N ASN A 631 0.83 -14.08 23.01
CA ASN A 631 1.07 -13.39 24.28
C ASN A 631 -0.24 -12.95 24.96
N GLY A 632 -1.18 -12.41 24.17
CA GLY A 632 -2.52 -12.01 24.64
C GLY A 632 -2.55 -10.73 25.49
N THR A 633 -1.43 -10.29 26.08
CA THR A 633 -1.29 -9.01 26.76
C THR A 633 -0.74 -7.97 25.76
N PHE A 634 -1.62 -7.09 25.28
CA PHE A 634 -1.29 -6.05 24.30
C PHE A 634 -0.76 -4.79 25.00
N ASP A 635 0.21 -4.97 25.89
CA ASP A 635 0.91 -3.88 26.56
C ASP A 635 2.12 -3.46 25.70
N PRO A 636 2.22 -2.19 25.27
CA PRO A 636 3.38 -1.73 24.49
C PRO A 636 4.75 -2.00 25.15
N ARG A 637 4.81 -2.16 26.48
CA ARG A 637 6.03 -2.52 27.23
C ARG A 637 6.53 -3.94 26.93
N ASP A 638 5.67 -4.81 26.38
CA ASP A 638 6.03 -6.17 25.98
C ASP A 638 6.67 -6.22 24.59
N LEU A 639 6.47 -5.20 23.74
CA LEU A 639 6.96 -5.17 22.35
C LEU A 639 8.48 -5.43 22.24
N PRO A 640 9.36 -4.83 23.05
CA PRO A 640 10.80 -5.12 22.98
C PRO A 640 11.13 -6.59 23.25
N ILE A 641 10.39 -7.23 24.16
CA ILE A 641 10.58 -8.65 24.49
C ILE A 641 10.14 -9.53 23.32
N LEU A 642 9.00 -9.22 22.69
CA LEU A 642 8.50 -9.93 21.52
C LEU A 642 9.44 -9.79 20.32
N VAL A 643 9.97 -8.59 20.06
CA VAL A 643 10.95 -8.35 19.01
C VAL A 643 12.26 -9.10 19.28
N GLY A 644 12.73 -9.16 20.52
CA GLY A 644 13.89 -9.95 20.90
C GLY A 644 13.76 -11.45 20.58
N GLN A 645 12.53 -11.99 20.56
CA GLN A 645 12.26 -13.39 20.18
C GLN A 645 12.36 -13.65 18.67
N LEU A 646 12.27 -12.61 17.84
CA LEU A 646 12.46 -12.71 16.38
C LEU A 646 13.93 -12.98 16.00
N GLY A 647 14.87 -12.85 16.94
CA GLY A 647 16.31 -12.98 16.68
C GLY A 647 16.92 -11.76 15.98
N VAL A 648 16.21 -10.62 15.98
CA VAL A 648 16.68 -9.32 15.49
C VAL A 648 17.74 -8.82 16.48
N GLY A 649 19.03 -8.99 16.17
CA GLY A 649 20.12 -8.50 17.02
C GLY A 649 21.39 -9.36 17.09
N ALA A 650 21.44 -10.54 16.47
CA ALA A 650 22.69 -11.25 16.25
C ALA A 650 23.00 -11.24 14.76
N ALA A 651 24.12 -10.62 14.36
CA ALA A 651 24.77 -10.90 13.09
C ALA A 651 25.12 -12.40 13.06
N LYS A 652 24.16 -13.21 12.65
CA LYS A 652 24.36 -14.63 12.36
C LYS A 652 24.72 -14.69 10.88
N ALA A 653 25.88 -15.27 10.61
CA ALA A 653 26.24 -15.72 9.26
C ALA A 653 25.03 -16.38 8.61
N ALA A 654 24.82 -16.08 7.33
CA ALA A 654 23.70 -16.54 6.51
C ALA A 654 23.22 -17.93 6.92
N PRO A 655 21.90 -18.14 7.12
CA PRO A 655 21.40 -19.45 7.51
C PRO A 655 21.85 -20.47 6.47
N GLN A 656 22.61 -21.48 6.90
CA GLN A 656 22.74 -22.71 6.14
C GLN A 656 21.33 -23.26 5.96
N VAL A 657 20.85 -23.20 4.72
CA VAL A 657 19.63 -23.84 4.27
C VAL A 657 19.66 -25.28 4.77
N SER A 658 18.74 -25.60 5.68
CA SER A 658 18.54 -26.97 6.13
C SER A 658 18.12 -27.80 4.92
N ASN A 659 18.97 -28.76 4.57
CA ASN A 659 18.73 -29.75 3.53
C ASN A 659 17.37 -30.44 3.71
N GLY A 660 16.41 -30.05 2.88
CA GLY A 660 15.24 -30.83 2.50
C GLY A 660 15.25 -30.97 0.97
N SER A 661 15.80 -32.10 0.51
CA SER A 661 15.68 -32.75 -0.82
C SER A 661 14.40 -32.36 -1.59
N ASP A 662 14.38 -32.02 -2.88
CA ASP A 662 15.21 -32.41 -4.03
C ASP A 662 15.11 -31.36 -5.18
N PHE A 663 16.06 -31.47 -6.13
CA PHE A 663 16.03 -31.07 -7.56
C PHE A 663 16.91 -29.88 -8.07
N PHE A 664 18.20 -30.22 -8.32
CA PHE A 664 19.19 -29.83 -9.37
C PHE A 664 19.43 -28.34 -9.75
N GLY A 665 20.67 -27.88 -9.98
CA GLY A 665 21.96 -28.55 -10.23
C GLY A 665 23.16 -27.62 -10.01
N ALA A 666 24.36 -28.24 -9.97
CA ALA A 666 25.60 -27.71 -9.42
C ALA A 666 26.08 -26.36 -9.97
N GLU A 667 26.24 -25.37 -9.09
CA GLU A 667 27.09 -24.21 -9.31
C GLU A 667 28.51 -24.52 -8.84
N THR A 668 29.46 -24.51 -9.77
CA THR A 668 30.89 -24.43 -9.46
C THR A 668 31.23 -23.00 -9.07
N ALA A 669 31.65 -22.80 -7.82
CA ALA A 669 32.17 -21.54 -7.33
C ALA A 669 33.38 -21.08 -8.17
N VAL A 670 33.32 -19.86 -8.69
CA VAL A 670 34.45 -19.14 -9.31
C VAL A 670 35.06 -18.22 -8.25
N PRO A 671 36.39 -18.12 -8.10
CA PRO A 671 37.01 -17.30 -7.06
C PRO A 671 36.81 -15.80 -7.33
N GLU A 672 36.53 -15.04 -6.26
CA GLU A 672 36.52 -13.58 -6.21
C GLU A 672 37.85 -13.02 -6.71
N ALA A 673 37.81 -12.31 -7.84
CA ALA A 673 38.90 -11.48 -8.32
C ALA A 673 38.66 -10.04 -7.87
N GLU A 674 39.72 -9.42 -7.33
CA GLU A 674 39.76 -8.07 -6.77
C GLU A 674 39.05 -7.04 -7.65
N ALA A 675 38.09 -6.34 -7.04
CA ALA A 675 37.28 -5.29 -7.66
C ALA A 675 38.15 -4.08 -8.03
N ALA A 676 38.39 -3.90 -9.33
CA ALA A 676 38.82 -2.64 -9.91
C ALA A 676 37.57 -1.75 -10.15
N ALA A 677 37.72 -0.47 -9.81
CA ALA A 677 36.73 0.61 -9.81
C ALA A 677 35.59 0.49 -10.85
N ALA A 678 34.43 0.03 -10.39
CA ALA A 678 33.16 0.10 -11.11
C ALA A 678 32.45 1.42 -10.79
N SER A 679 31.76 2.00 -11.77
CA SER A 679 30.88 3.18 -11.63
C SER A 679 29.99 3.06 -10.37
N PRO A 680 29.78 4.16 -9.61
CA PRO A 680 29.16 4.05 -8.30
C PRO A 680 27.68 3.66 -8.42
N VAL A 681 27.39 2.42 -8.02
CA VAL A 681 26.03 1.95 -7.68
C VAL A 681 25.45 2.91 -6.64
N ARG A 682 24.21 3.41 -6.83
CA ARG A 682 23.55 4.22 -5.80
C ARG A 682 23.47 3.38 -4.51
N ARG A 683 24.15 3.83 -3.44
CA ARG A 683 24.20 3.20 -2.10
C ARG A 683 23.50 4.04 -1.02
N ALA A 684 23.21 3.44 0.13
CA ALA A 684 22.68 4.16 1.28
C ALA A 684 23.65 5.31 1.67
N LEU A 685 23.11 6.44 2.16
CA LEU A 685 23.97 7.53 2.64
C LEU A 685 24.78 7.04 3.82
N ARG A 686 26.03 7.45 3.94
CA ARG A 686 26.90 7.10 5.05
C ARG A 686 27.17 8.31 5.91
N LEU A 687 26.80 8.21 7.17
CA LEU A 687 26.93 9.26 8.16
C LEU A 687 27.96 8.83 9.19
N ALA A 688 29.04 9.62 9.30
CA ALA A 688 30.01 9.51 10.38
C ALA A 688 29.72 10.60 11.42
N VAL A 689 29.49 10.20 12.66
CA VAL A 689 29.23 11.13 13.77
C VAL A 689 30.31 10.96 14.82
N ALA A 690 30.83 12.09 15.30
CA ALA A 690 31.78 12.13 16.40
C ALA A 690 31.46 13.28 17.35
N GLY A 691 31.40 12.96 18.64
CA GLY A 691 31.18 13.93 19.71
C GLY A 691 31.02 13.24 21.06
N PRO A 692 31.27 13.95 22.17
CA PRO A 692 31.23 13.37 23.51
C PRO A 692 29.87 12.75 23.88
N PHE A 693 28.78 13.25 23.29
CA PHE A 693 27.42 12.79 23.56
C PHE A 693 26.89 11.74 22.56
N THR A 694 27.65 11.42 21.51
CA THR A 694 27.21 10.46 20.48
C THR A 694 27.94 9.12 20.57
N VAL A 695 29.08 9.05 21.26
CA VAL A 695 29.84 7.81 21.45
C VAL A 695 29.01 6.70 22.08
N GLY A 696 28.96 5.54 21.43
CA GLY A 696 28.30 4.33 21.91
C GLY A 696 26.78 4.31 21.68
N ARG A 697 26.21 5.31 21.01
CA ARG A 697 24.75 5.50 20.87
C ARG A 697 24.21 5.30 19.45
N ARG A 698 24.94 4.59 18.58
CA ARG A 698 24.56 4.40 17.16
C ARG A 698 23.14 3.84 16.98
N GLU A 699 22.73 2.87 17.78
CA GLU A 699 21.38 2.29 17.68
C GLU A 699 20.29 3.32 18.05
N GLU A 700 20.47 4.08 19.13
CA GLU A 700 19.58 5.17 19.54
C GLU A 700 19.46 6.24 18.44
N ILE A 701 20.59 6.62 17.83
CA ILE A 701 20.63 7.57 16.73
C ILE A 701 19.88 7.01 15.52
N ALA A 702 20.13 5.75 15.11
CA ALA A 702 19.47 5.14 13.97
C ALA A 702 17.94 5.10 14.11
N VAL A 703 17.43 4.70 15.28
CA VAL A 703 15.99 4.70 15.58
C VAL A 703 15.42 6.11 15.51
N SER A 704 16.12 7.09 16.10
CA SER A 704 15.64 8.47 16.20
C SER A 704 15.60 9.18 14.86
N VAL A 705 16.63 8.98 14.04
CA VAL A 705 16.65 9.48 12.67
C VAL A 705 15.55 8.82 11.84
N THR A 706 15.30 7.53 12.05
CA THR A 706 14.19 6.84 11.39
C THR A 706 12.84 7.44 11.81
N GLN A 707 12.62 7.77 13.09
CA GLN A 707 11.40 8.47 13.52
C GLN A 707 11.28 9.87 12.91
N CYS A 708 12.40 10.59 12.77
CA CYS A 708 12.44 11.87 12.08
C CYS A 708 12.04 11.72 10.60
N ALA A 709 12.57 10.72 9.91
CA ALA A 709 12.18 10.37 8.54
C ALA A 709 10.68 10.04 8.44
N ILE A 710 10.13 9.26 9.37
CA ILE A 710 8.69 8.94 9.44
C ILE A 710 7.86 10.21 9.58
N LYS A 711 8.20 11.08 10.54
CA LYS A 711 7.47 12.33 10.81
C LYS A 711 7.43 13.23 9.58
N HIS A 712 8.57 13.35 8.90
CA HIS A 712 8.69 14.17 7.70
C HIS A 712 8.27 13.42 6.43
N GLY A 713 7.83 12.16 6.50
CA GLY A 713 7.35 11.40 5.35
C GLY A 713 8.42 11.00 4.33
N VAL A 714 9.68 10.92 4.74
CA VAL A 714 10.81 10.45 3.93
C VAL A 714 10.89 8.91 4.02
N PRO A 715 10.91 8.19 2.89
CA PRO A 715 10.92 6.73 2.87
C PRO A 715 12.26 6.14 3.36
N GLY A 716 12.20 4.94 3.94
CA GLY A 716 13.37 4.19 4.40
C GLY A 716 13.69 4.36 5.89
N ARG A 717 14.74 3.66 6.30
CA ARG A 717 15.22 3.55 7.68
C ARG A 717 16.72 3.80 7.75
N VAL A 718 17.22 4.19 8.92
CA VAL A 718 18.64 4.28 9.20
C VAL A 718 19.09 3.04 9.96
N VAL A 719 20.27 2.53 9.61
CA VAL A 719 20.85 1.33 10.23
C VAL A 719 22.17 1.66 10.92
N ALA A 720 22.41 1.04 12.08
CA ALA A 720 23.59 1.30 12.92
C ALA A 720 24.83 0.43 12.58
N GLY A 721 24.75 -0.42 11.55
CA GLY A 721 25.84 -1.31 11.11
C GLY A 721 25.89 -1.42 9.59
N GLU A 722 26.84 -2.21 9.07
CA GLU A 722 26.91 -2.49 7.63
C GLU A 722 25.58 -3.10 7.18
N THR A 723 24.96 -2.51 6.15
CA THR A 723 23.94 -3.25 5.43
C THR A 723 24.63 -4.49 4.86
N GLY A 724 24.07 -5.68 5.12
CA GLY A 724 24.46 -6.83 4.31
C GLY A 724 24.23 -6.48 2.84
N GLU A 725 25.00 -7.09 1.93
CA GLU A 725 24.76 -6.94 0.50
C GLU A 725 23.29 -7.26 0.19
N GLY A 726 22.48 -6.23 -0.09
CA GLY A 726 21.06 -6.39 -0.44
C GLY A 726 20.02 -5.88 0.55
N GLU A 727 20.32 -4.96 1.47
CA GLU A 727 19.26 -4.26 2.23
C GLU A 727 18.97 -2.84 1.68
N SER A 728 17.68 -2.46 1.65
CA SER A 728 17.28 -1.08 1.36
C SER A 728 17.36 -0.25 2.64
N ALA A 729 18.27 0.72 2.68
CA ALA A 729 18.37 1.69 3.78
C ALA A 729 18.43 3.12 3.23
N LEU A 730 17.86 4.07 4.00
CA LEU A 730 18.01 5.50 3.75
C LEU A 730 19.47 5.90 4.00
N ALA A 731 20.00 5.47 5.15
CA ALA A 731 21.38 5.73 5.54
C ALA A 731 21.95 4.68 6.50
N GLU A 732 23.27 4.69 6.61
CA GLU A 732 24.11 3.87 7.47
C GLU A 732 24.92 4.77 8.41
N LEU A 733 24.95 4.41 9.70
CA LEU A 733 25.84 5.04 10.67
C LEU A 733 27.16 4.27 10.75
N LEU A 734 28.26 4.95 10.45
CA LEU A 734 29.59 4.35 10.42
C LEU A 734 30.15 4.10 11.85
N PRO A 735 30.88 2.99 12.08
CA PRO A 735 31.50 2.67 13.37
C PRO A 735 32.78 3.50 13.60
N GLY A 736 32.66 4.82 13.81
CA GLY A 736 33.82 5.73 13.91
C GLY A 736 34.03 6.42 15.27
N GLU A 737 33.20 6.12 16.28
CA GLU A 737 33.05 6.98 17.46
C GLU A 737 34.19 6.92 18.49
N LEU A 738 35.07 5.91 18.39
CA LEU A 738 36.04 5.57 19.45
C LEU A 738 37.12 6.64 19.68
N ALA A 739 37.41 7.50 18.70
CA ALA A 739 38.43 8.55 18.82
C ALA A 739 38.06 9.66 19.85
N PHE A 740 36.80 9.72 20.28
CA PHE A 740 36.25 10.75 21.18
C PHE A 740 35.88 10.20 22.57
N GLY A 741 36.16 8.91 22.85
CA GLY A 741 35.75 8.24 24.08
C GLY A 741 36.62 8.54 25.33
N ASP A 742 37.86 9.03 25.13
CA ASP A 742 38.88 9.15 26.19
C ASP A 742 39.26 10.62 26.55
N GLY A 743 38.34 11.58 26.37
CA GLY A 743 38.55 13.00 26.69
C GLY A 743 38.58 13.91 25.45
N ILE A 744 39.15 15.12 25.56
CA ILE A 744 39.25 16.07 24.43
C ILE A 744 40.24 15.48 23.40
N PRO A 745 39.82 15.18 22.16
CA PRO A 745 40.68 14.55 21.17
C PRO A 745 41.78 15.49 20.71
N SER A 746 42.95 14.93 20.35
CA SER A 746 44.02 15.73 19.76
C SER A 746 43.67 16.13 18.32
N GLU A 747 44.25 17.23 17.84
CA GLU A 747 44.09 17.68 16.45
C GLU A 747 44.38 16.56 15.42
N ARG A 748 45.42 15.77 15.70
CA ARG A 748 45.83 14.63 14.86
C ARG A 748 44.78 13.52 14.84
N ASP A 749 44.08 13.31 15.94
CA ASP A 749 43.04 12.29 16.03
C ASP A 749 41.76 12.74 15.30
N VAL A 750 41.43 14.03 15.37
CA VAL A 750 40.33 14.63 14.59
C VAL A 750 40.61 14.54 13.08
N CYS A 751 41.82 14.89 12.63
CA CYS A 751 42.20 14.72 11.22
C CYS A 751 42.14 13.26 10.76
N ARG A 752 42.68 12.35 11.57
CA ARG A 752 42.67 10.91 11.25
C ARG A 752 41.25 10.36 11.17
N TRP A 753 40.39 10.74 12.10
CA TRP A 753 38.98 10.33 12.10
C TRP A 753 38.25 10.79 10.83
N MET A 754 38.48 12.04 10.39
CA MET A 754 37.92 12.55 9.13
C MET A 754 38.42 11.76 7.91
N GLU A 755 39.72 11.42 7.87
CA GLU A 755 40.32 10.61 6.80
C GLU A 755 39.78 9.16 6.82
N GLU A 756 39.62 8.56 7.99
CA GLU A 756 39.01 7.23 8.17
C GLU A 756 37.55 7.23 7.73
N GLY A 757 36.78 8.26 8.06
CA GLY A 757 35.41 8.45 7.57
C GLY A 757 35.37 8.54 6.04
N ALA A 758 36.32 9.26 5.43
CA ALA A 758 36.42 9.34 3.97
C ALA A 758 36.80 8.00 3.32
N LEU A 759 37.69 7.22 3.94
CA LEU A 759 38.06 5.87 3.49
C LEU A 759 36.88 4.89 3.60
N ALA A 760 36.01 5.08 4.60
CA ALA A 760 34.75 4.36 4.73
C ALA A 760 33.64 4.91 3.80
N ASP A 761 33.97 5.87 2.95
CA ASP A 761 33.08 6.52 1.99
C ASP A 761 31.89 7.24 2.67
N ALA A 762 32.16 7.98 3.74
CA ALA A 762 31.16 8.85 4.36
C ALA A 762 30.72 9.97 3.41
N ASP A 763 29.41 10.20 3.33
CA ASP A 763 28.81 11.31 2.58
C ASP A 763 28.69 12.56 3.47
N ILE A 764 28.38 12.35 4.76
CA ILE A 764 28.24 13.39 5.78
C ILE A 764 29.15 13.05 6.96
N LEU A 765 29.95 14.02 7.39
CA LEU A 765 30.75 13.95 8.61
C LEU A 765 30.26 15.02 9.59
N VAL A 766 29.91 14.61 10.80
CA VAL A 766 29.46 15.50 11.88
C VAL A 766 30.49 15.45 12.99
N LEU A 767 31.05 16.61 13.33
CA LEU A 767 32.03 16.73 14.40
C LEU A 767 31.66 17.87 15.35
N ASP A 768 31.63 17.56 16.64
CA ASP A 768 31.52 18.56 17.69
C ASP A 768 32.88 18.77 18.35
N TYR A 769 33.56 19.83 17.92
CA TYR A 769 34.92 20.14 18.30
C TYR A 769 35.21 21.63 18.12
N GLY A 770 35.69 22.29 19.18
CA GLY A 770 36.01 23.72 19.18
C GLY A 770 37.41 24.01 19.70
N ASN A 771 38.23 24.64 18.86
CA ASN A 771 39.50 25.27 19.24
C ASN A 771 39.42 26.79 19.02
N ALA A 772 40.20 27.54 19.80
CA ALA A 772 40.34 29.00 19.66
C ALA A 772 41.11 29.42 18.39
N VAL A 773 42.01 28.55 17.91
CA VAL A 773 42.99 28.89 16.87
C VAL A 773 42.76 27.98 15.65
N PRO A 774 42.76 28.54 14.42
CA PRO A 774 42.68 27.73 13.20
C PRO A 774 43.89 26.82 13.04
N SER A 775 43.67 25.63 12.50
CA SER A 775 44.74 24.72 12.06
C SER A 775 44.76 24.61 10.54
N ASP A 776 45.93 24.83 9.93
CA ASP A 776 46.14 24.61 8.50
C ASP A 776 45.97 23.14 8.11
N ALA A 777 46.37 22.21 8.98
CA ALA A 777 46.23 20.78 8.73
C ALA A 777 44.76 20.34 8.73
N GLN A 778 43.98 20.81 9.71
CA GLN A 778 42.54 20.54 9.77
C GLN A 778 41.81 21.17 8.59
N ASN A 779 42.10 22.44 8.26
CA ASN A 779 41.49 23.13 7.13
C ASN A 779 41.82 22.44 5.80
N ALA A 780 43.05 21.96 5.62
CA ALA A 780 43.44 21.22 4.40
C ALA A 780 42.66 19.89 4.25
N VAL A 781 42.42 19.18 5.36
CA VAL A 781 41.60 17.95 5.35
C VAL A 781 40.14 18.29 5.00
N ILE A 782 39.54 19.30 5.64
CA ILE A 782 38.15 19.71 5.37
C ILE A 782 37.97 20.15 3.92
N ALA A 783 38.88 21.00 3.41
CA ALA A 783 38.84 21.46 2.02
C ALA A 783 38.90 20.28 1.03
N ARG A 784 39.72 19.27 1.32
CA ARG A 784 39.81 18.04 0.52
C ARG A 784 38.52 17.23 0.56
N LEU A 785 37.94 17.00 1.74
CA LEU A 785 36.68 16.26 1.87
C LEU A 785 35.55 16.96 1.10
N VAL A 786 35.48 18.28 1.21
CA VAL A 786 34.50 19.10 0.50
C VAL A 786 34.73 19.06 -1.01
N SER A 787 35.98 19.10 -1.48
CA SER A 787 36.30 18.95 -2.91
C SER A 787 35.97 17.56 -3.44
N ASP A 788 36.05 16.54 -2.59
CA ASP A 788 35.65 15.17 -2.90
C ASP A 788 34.12 14.97 -2.83
N GLY A 789 33.34 16.03 -2.60
CA GLY A 789 31.88 16.01 -2.63
C GLY A 789 31.21 15.62 -1.30
N ARG A 790 31.91 15.73 -0.17
CA ARG A 790 31.37 15.40 1.17
C ARG A 790 30.88 16.63 1.91
N LEU A 791 29.87 16.43 2.77
CA LEU A 791 29.37 17.48 3.66
C LEU A 791 30.03 17.36 5.03
N VAL A 792 30.83 18.37 5.41
CA VAL A 792 31.47 18.43 6.73
C VAL A 792 30.70 19.41 7.61
N ILE A 793 29.97 18.90 8.59
CA ILE A 793 29.18 19.67 9.56
C ILE A 793 29.97 19.78 10.85
N ALA A 794 30.16 21.01 11.31
CA ALA A 794 30.95 21.28 12.50
C ALA A 794 30.22 22.23 13.46
N SER A 795 30.24 21.88 14.73
CA SER A 795 29.90 22.75 15.86
C SER A 795 31.09 22.86 16.81
N GLY A 796 31.12 23.91 17.62
CA GLY A 796 32.07 24.05 18.72
C GLY A 796 31.67 25.21 19.62
N ASP A 797 31.81 25.02 20.93
CA ASP A 797 31.63 26.07 21.93
C ASP A 797 32.97 26.79 22.16
N HIS A 798 32.97 28.11 22.00
CA HIS A 798 34.08 28.95 22.42
C HIS A 798 33.65 30.31 22.97
N SER A 799 32.57 30.37 23.78
CA SER A 799 32.21 31.50 24.66
C SER A 799 32.57 32.91 24.13
N ASP A 800 31.72 33.45 23.24
CA ASP A 800 31.87 34.74 22.54
C ASP A 800 33.00 34.86 21.48
N GLU A 801 33.81 33.82 21.27
CA GLU A 801 34.87 33.77 20.24
C GLU A 801 34.57 32.76 19.11
N PRO A 802 35.18 32.91 17.91
CA PRO A 802 35.06 31.93 16.84
C PRO A 802 35.63 30.55 17.22
N ALA A 803 34.85 29.49 17.01
CA ALA A 803 35.27 28.11 17.24
C ALA A 803 35.74 27.41 15.94
N TYR A 804 36.95 26.85 15.94
CA TYR A 804 37.50 26.07 14.81
C TYR A 804 37.36 24.55 15.04
N PRO A 805 37.01 23.77 14.01
CA PRO A 805 37.00 24.13 12.59
C PRO A 805 35.65 24.61 12.03
N ALA A 806 34.60 24.79 12.86
CA ALA A 806 33.32 25.32 12.39
C ALA A 806 33.46 26.67 11.67
N TRP A 807 34.34 27.53 12.17
CA TRP A 807 34.67 28.82 11.57
C TRP A 807 35.53 28.76 10.29
N SER A 808 35.94 27.57 9.83
CA SER A 808 36.64 27.43 8.55
C SER A 808 35.71 27.74 7.37
N ALA A 809 36.28 28.15 6.23
CA ALA A 809 35.51 28.54 5.05
C ALA A 809 34.66 27.38 4.50
N ASP A 810 35.24 26.18 4.45
CA ASP A 810 34.64 25.02 3.81
C ASP A 810 33.70 24.22 4.73
N ALA A 811 33.89 24.27 6.06
CA ALA A 811 32.99 23.62 7.00
C ALA A 811 31.59 24.24 6.97
N PHE A 812 30.56 23.42 7.19
CA PHE A 812 29.19 23.88 7.40
C PHE A 812 28.98 24.11 8.91
N ALA A 813 29.03 25.37 9.32
CA ALA A 813 29.02 25.78 10.72
C ALA A 813 27.60 25.80 11.29
N VAL A 814 27.40 25.12 12.41
CA VAL A 814 26.10 25.04 13.08
C VAL A 814 26.17 25.73 14.45
N GLY A 815 25.28 26.70 14.64
CA GLY A 815 25.01 27.33 15.93
C GLY A 815 23.78 26.73 16.61
N ALA A 816 23.61 27.06 17.89
CA ALA A 816 22.49 26.61 18.70
C ALA A 816 21.52 27.77 19.01
N VAL A 817 20.24 27.47 19.15
CA VAL A 817 19.22 28.40 19.70
C VAL A 817 18.63 27.87 21.00
N GLU A 818 18.29 28.80 21.88
CA GLU A 818 17.55 28.57 23.11
C GLU A 818 16.09 28.22 22.81
N ASP A 819 15.39 27.66 23.81
CA ASP A 819 13.97 27.28 23.69
C ASP A 819 13.04 28.48 23.40
N ASP A 820 13.47 29.70 23.75
CA ASP A 820 12.75 30.95 23.44
C ASP A 820 13.04 31.50 22.03
N GLY A 821 13.87 30.79 21.24
CA GLY A 821 14.25 31.15 19.88
C GLY A 821 15.40 32.14 19.79
N THR A 822 16.04 32.51 20.90
CA THR A 822 17.22 33.39 20.91
C THR A 822 18.52 32.63 20.63
N LEU A 823 19.55 33.32 20.15
CA LEU A 823 20.87 32.73 19.90
C LEU A 823 21.61 32.45 21.21
N THR A 824 22.29 31.31 21.29
CA THR A 824 23.14 31.01 22.47
C THR A 824 24.40 31.86 22.47
N HIS A 825 24.91 32.19 23.67
CA HIS A 825 26.22 32.85 23.83
C HIS A 825 27.40 31.93 23.49
N GLU A 826 27.18 30.62 23.48
CA GLU A 826 28.18 29.60 23.13
C GLU A 826 28.53 29.62 21.63
N THR A 827 27.60 30.09 20.78
CA THR A 827 27.75 30.16 19.31
C THR A 827 27.32 31.52 18.75
N PRO A 828 28.07 32.59 19.04
CA PRO A 828 27.71 33.95 18.61
C PRO A 828 27.66 34.08 17.07
N TYR A 829 26.73 34.88 16.56
CA TYR A 829 26.64 35.18 15.14
C TYR A 829 27.57 36.32 14.75
N PHE A 830 28.26 36.13 13.63
CA PHE A 830 29.25 37.05 13.12
C PHE A 830 28.91 37.39 11.65
N PRO A 831 28.24 38.53 11.41
CA PRO A 831 27.63 38.86 10.13
C PRO A 831 28.64 39.04 9.00
N ASP A 832 29.83 39.57 9.28
CA ASP A 832 30.87 39.83 8.28
C ASP A 832 31.40 38.56 7.60
N ALA A 833 31.32 37.42 8.29
CA ALA A 833 31.69 36.12 7.75
C ALA A 833 30.48 35.24 7.39
N GLY A 834 29.27 35.65 7.76
CA GLY A 834 28.04 34.87 7.56
C GLY A 834 28.06 33.53 8.32
N LYS A 835 28.66 33.51 9.51
CA LYS A 835 28.92 32.30 10.30
C LYS A 835 28.42 32.45 11.74
N PRO A 836 27.92 31.38 12.39
CA PRO A 836 27.54 30.08 11.83
C PRO A 836 26.59 30.20 10.62
N ASP A 837 26.67 29.24 9.69
CA ASP A 837 25.90 29.27 8.45
C ASP A 837 24.40 29.10 8.74
N ILE A 838 24.08 28.31 9.78
CA ILE A 838 22.73 27.99 10.20
C ILE A 838 22.68 27.70 11.70
N TYR A 839 21.50 27.89 12.28
CA TYR A 839 21.21 27.64 13.68
C TYR A 839 20.13 26.56 13.83
N ALA A 840 20.25 25.71 14.84
CA ALA A 840 19.28 24.68 15.17
C ALA A 840 19.04 24.60 16.68
N PRO A 841 17.90 24.04 17.15
CA PRO A 841 17.61 23.90 18.57
C PRO A 841 18.74 23.24 19.36
N ARG A 842 19.10 23.81 20.52
CA ARG A 842 20.14 23.28 21.42
C ARG A 842 19.72 21.97 22.11
N THR A 843 18.41 21.72 22.14
CA THR A 843 17.80 20.48 22.63
C THR A 843 17.01 19.82 21.50
N ILE A 844 16.88 18.50 21.58
CA ILE A 844 15.98 17.72 20.72
C ILE A 844 14.54 17.71 21.26
N THR A 845 14.30 18.23 22.46
CA THR A 845 12.98 18.27 23.11
C THR A 845 12.00 19.10 22.28
N GLY A 846 10.79 18.58 22.05
CA GLY A 846 9.83 19.21 21.12
C GLY A 846 10.19 19.13 19.63
N THR A 847 11.36 18.59 19.25
CA THR A 847 11.72 18.35 17.84
C THR A 847 11.24 16.98 17.37
N ALA A 848 11.40 16.70 16.06
CA ALA A 848 11.18 15.36 15.50
C ALA A 848 12.11 14.27 16.09
N CYS A 849 13.23 14.68 16.68
CA CYS A 849 14.28 13.82 17.23
C CYS A 849 14.23 13.70 18.76
N GLU A 850 13.14 14.11 19.43
CA GLU A 850 13.02 14.13 20.91
C GLU A 850 13.40 12.81 21.61
N GLN A 851 13.28 11.68 20.92
CA GLN A 851 13.59 10.34 21.45
C GLN A 851 15.07 9.95 21.33
N LEU A 852 15.94 10.87 20.89
CA LEU A 852 17.36 10.62 20.63
C LEU A 852 18.20 10.46 21.90
N VAL A 853 17.62 10.72 23.08
CA VAL A 853 18.26 10.47 24.38
C VAL A 853 17.23 10.02 25.42
N ASP A 854 17.53 8.95 26.17
CA ASP A 854 16.76 8.53 27.37
C ASP A 854 16.69 9.60 28.48
N ARG A 855 17.48 10.68 28.35
CA ARG A 855 17.52 11.86 29.23
C ARG A 855 17.48 13.13 28.38
N PRO A 856 16.29 13.69 28.09
CA PRO A 856 16.13 14.90 27.27
C PRO A 856 16.66 16.19 27.93
N GLU A 857 17.24 16.09 29.14
CA GLU A 857 17.80 17.22 29.91
C GLU A 857 19.29 17.50 29.60
N MET A 858 19.85 16.94 28.52
CA MET A 858 21.23 17.24 28.10
C MET A 858 21.23 18.30 26.99
N ASP A 859 21.91 19.42 27.25
CA ASP A 859 21.96 20.61 26.39
C ASP A 859 23.31 20.74 25.68
N GLY A 860 23.33 21.11 24.39
CA GLY A 860 24.59 21.46 23.72
C GLY A 860 24.53 21.61 22.21
N THR A 861 25.56 22.25 21.66
CA THR A 861 25.75 22.51 20.22
C THR A 861 25.91 21.23 19.39
N THR A 862 26.31 20.10 20.01
CA THR A 862 26.35 18.77 19.39
C THR A 862 24.99 18.35 18.80
N PHE A 863 23.89 18.62 19.51
CA PHE A 863 22.55 18.23 19.08
C PHE A 863 22.06 19.10 17.93
N ALA A 864 22.40 20.39 17.93
CA ALA A 864 22.15 21.28 16.81
C ALA A 864 22.85 20.77 15.54
N ALA A 865 24.14 20.40 15.63
CA ALA A 865 24.89 19.83 14.50
C ALA A 865 24.29 18.50 14.01
N LEU A 866 23.92 17.61 14.94
CA LEU A 866 23.26 16.36 14.59
C LEU A 866 21.90 16.59 13.93
N TYR A 867 21.10 17.55 14.40
CA TYR A 867 19.81 17.87 13.80
C TYR A 867 19.96 18.44 12.38
N VAL A 868 20.96 19.30 12.14
CA VAL A 868 21.31 19.77 10.79
C VAL A 868 21.77 18.60 9.90
N ALA A 869 22.55 17.66 10.43
CA ALA A 869 22.98 16.48 9.69
C ALA A 869 21.80 15.58 9.31
N VAL A 870 20.84 15.40 10.21
CA VAL A 870 19.59 14.69 9.94
C VAL A 870 18.81 15.40 8.84
N ALA A 871 18.64 16.72 8.92
CA ALA A 871 17.95 17.49 7.88
C ALA A 871 18.65 17.37 6.51
N ALA A 872 19.98 17.48 6.48
CA ALA A 872 20.78 17.28 5.27
C ALA A 872 20.57 15.89 4.67
N MET A 873 20.57 14.86 5.50
CA MET A 873 20.36 13.47 5.09
C MET A 873 18.94 13.23 4.57
N LEU A 874 17.91 13.78 5.20
CA LEU A 874 16.53 13.68 4.75
C LEU A 874 16.31 14.38 3.39
N VAL A 875 16.90 15.56 3.22
CA VAL A 875 16.89 16.31 1.96
C VAL A 875 17.61 15.52 0.87
N TRP A 876 18.81 15.02 1.15
CA TRP A 876 19.61 14.27 0.18
C TRP A 876 19.00 12.90 -0.15
N ALA A 877 18.30 12.29 0.80
CA ALA A 877 17.53 11.07 0.53
C ALA A 877 16.30 11.33 -0.35
N THR A 878 15.69 12.52 -0.25
CA THR A 878 14.56 12.94 -1.08
C THR A 878 14.96 13.24 -2.52
N ASP A 879 16.14 13.81 -2.72
CA ASP A 879 16.72 14.06 -4.04
C ASP A 879 18.19 13.62 -4.08
N ARG A 880 18.39 12.41 -4.61
CA ARG A 880 19.70 11.75 -4.72
C ARG A 880 20.56 12.31 -5.85
N ASP A 881 20.04 13.23 -6.66
CA ASP A 881 20.81 13.90 -7.71
C ASP A 881 21.49 15.20 -7.21
N LEU A 882 21.21 15.62 -5.96
CA LEU A 882 21.89 16.74 -5.31
C LEU A 882 23.34 16.40 -4.97
N THR A 883 24.24 17.39 -5.13
CA THR A 883 25.58 17.34 -4.53
C THR A 883 25.54 17.78 -3.07
N ALA A 884 26.59 17.47 -2.28
CA ALA A 884 26.70 17.96 -0.90
C ALA A 884 26.57 19.49 -0.79
N GLN A 885 27.06 20.23 -1.79
CA GLN A 885 26.93 21.70 -1.82
C GLN A 885 25.51 22.15 -2.12
N ASP A 886 24.79 21.46 -3.01
CA ASP A 886 23.39 21.75 -3.26
C ASP A 886 22.54 21.51 -2.01
N VAL A 887 22.84 20.45 -1.24
CA VAL A 887 22.19 20.17 0.04
C VAL A 887 22.46 21.30 1.06
N ARG A 888 23.72 21.71 1.24
CA ARG A 888 24.09 22.84 2.11
C ARG A 888 23.36 24.11 1.70
N ALA A 889 23.41 24.46 0.42
CA ALA A 889 22.77 25.67 -0.11
C ALA A 889 21.26 25.63 0.13
N LEU A 890 20.61 24.50 -0.12
CA LEU A 890 19.17 24.34 0.06
C LEU A 890 18.75 24.58 1.53
N LEU A 891 19.46 23.97 2.49
CA LEU A 891 19.19 24.17 3.91
C LEU A 891 19.33 25.63 4.34
N VAL A 892 20.31 26.35 3.78
CA VAL A 892 20.60 27.76 4.09
C VAL A 892 19.63 28.73 3.39
N GLU A 893 19.13 28.36 2.21
CA GLU A 893 18.16 29.15 1.43
C GLU A 893 16.75 29.07 2.01
N THR A 894 16.36 27.91 2.55
CA THR A 894 15.02 27.69 3.14
C THR A 894 14.95 28.00 4.63
N ALA A 895 16.07 28.36 5.25
CA ALA A 895 16.13 28.69 6.67
C ALA A 895 15.26 29.92 7.03
N THR A 896 14.61 29.86 8.18
CA THR A 896 13.82 30.96 8.73
C THR A 896 14.74 32.06 9.28
N PRO A 897 14.52 33.34 8.94
CA PRO A 897 15.32 34.44 9.49
C PRO A 897 15.03 34.64 10.98
N ILE A 898 16.08 34.77 11.79
CA ILE A 898 15.99 35.04 13.24
C ILE A 898 16.85 36.25 13.63
N SER A 899 16.40 36.98 14.65
CA SER A 899 17.08 38.20 15.11
C SER A 899 18.42 37.86 15.78
N ALA A 900 19.50 38.48 15.32
CA ALA A 900 20.82 38.43 15.96
C ALA A 900 21.12 39.75 16.68
N PRO A 901 22.10 39.77 17.61
CA PRO A 901 22.56 41.00 18.24
C PRO A 901 22.91 42.09 17.21
N ARG A 902 22.73 43.37 17.59
CA ARG A 902 23.03 44.56 16.75
C ARG A 902 22.14 44.77 15.52
N GLY A 903 21.04 44.02 15.41
CA GLY A 903 20.06 44.19 14.31
C GLY A 903 20.38 43.36 13.07
N ASP A 904 21.35 42.45 13.17
CA ASP A 904 21.66 41.47 12.13
C ASP A 904 20.61 40.35 12.09
N THR A 905 20.60 39.58 11.01
CA THR A 905 19.69 38.45 10.83
C THR A 905 20.50 37.16 10.62
N ALA A 906 20.34 36.23 11.55
CA ALA A 906 20.85 34.87 11.44
C ALA A 906 19.79 33.95 10.82
N LYS A 907 20.13 32.69 10.57
CA LYS A 907 19.30 31.73 9.85
C LYS A 907 19.04 30.51 10.70
N GLN A 908 17.78 30.21 10.99
CA GLN A 908 17.35 29.02 11.71
C GLN A 908 16.89 27.93 10.74
N LEU A 909 17.34 26.71 10.96
CA LEU A 909 16.95 25.54 10.18
C LEU A 909 15.43 25.37 10.15
N ASP A 910 14.90 25.27 8.94
CA ASP A 910 13.52 24.84 8.67
C ASP A 910 13.55 23.59 7.80
N VAL A 911 13.33 22.44 8.44
CA VAL A 911 13.40 21.11 7.81
C VAL A 911 12.26 20.91 6.81
N GLU A 912 11.06 21.38 7.15
CA GLU A 912 9.88 21.22 6.26
C GLU A 912 10.05 22.08 5.01
N ALA A 913 10.47 23.34 5.16
CA ALA A 913 10.73 24.21 4.01
C ALA A 913 11.84 23.64 3.09
N ALA A 914 12.89 23.06 3.67
CA ALA A 914 13.95 22.41 2.90
C ALA A 914 13.45 21.18 2.13
N LEU A 915 12.70 20.30 2.78
CA LEU A 915 12.13 19.11 2.16
C LEU A 915 11.08 19.45 1.10
N ASP A 916 10.20 20.41 1.35
CA ASP A 916 9.23 20.87 0.37
C ASP A 916 9.90 21.49 -0.85
N SER A 917 10.97 22.26 -0.66
CA SER A 917 11.76 22.79 -1.77
C SER A 917 12.43 21.67 -2.58
N ALA A 918 13.02 20.67 -1.92
CA ALA A 918 13.58 19.47 -2.59
C ALA A 918 12.51 18.71 -3.39
N ARG A 919 11.37 18.41 -2.76
CA ARG A 919 10.25 17.70 -3.39
C ARG A 919 9.69 18.44 -4.60
N ARG A 920 9.49 19.76 -4.48
CA ARG A 920 9.05 20.60 -5.60
C ARG A 920 10.05 20.56 -6.75
N LYS A 921 11.36 20.56 -6.48
CA LYS A 921 12.40 20.41 -7.51
C LYS A 921 12.31 19.03 -8.20
N VAL A 922 12.14 17.95 -7.45
CA VAL A 922 11.98 16.59 -8.00
C VAL A 922 10.73 16.47 -8.89
N ILE A 923 9.57 16.97 -8.42
CA ILE A 923 8.32 16.95 -9.21
C ILE A 923 8.48 17.75 -10.51
N VAL A 924 9.08 18.94 -10.46
CA VAL A 924 9.33 19.77 -11.66
C VAL A 924 10.35 19.11 -12.58
N GLY A 925 11.36 18.44 -12.03
CA GLY A 925 12.38 17.70 -12.77
C GLY A 925 11.80 16.53 -13.55
N ALA A 926 10.86 15.78 -12.95
CA ALA A 926 10.20 14.63 -13.56
C ALA A 926 9.38 14.99 -14.82
N LEU A 927 8.78 16.19 -14.87
CA LEU A 927 7.97 16.60 -16.03
C LEU A 927 8.76 16.74 -17.36
N GLY A 928 10.10 16.82 -17.32
CA GLY A 928 10.93 16.87 -18.52
C GLY A 928 10.44 17.92 -19.54
N SER A 929 10.31 17.53 -20.81
CA SER A 929 9.77 18.37 -21.90
C SER A 929 8.36 18.01 -22.35
N ASP A 930 7.79 16.92 -21.84
CA ASP A 930 6.52 16.35 -22.30
C ASP A 930 5.42 16.57 -21.25
N ALA A 931 4.15 16.52 -21.67
CA ALA A 931 3.04 16.55 -20.73
C ALA A 931 2.78 15.14 -20.18
N LEU A 932 2.74 15.00 -18.87
CA LEU A 932 2.52 13.73 -18.18
C LEU A 932 1.14 13.68 -17.52
N GLU A 933 0.49 12.53 -17.57
CA GLU A 933 -0.68 12.24 -16.74
C GLU A 933 -0.27 12.09 -15.26
N LEU A 934 -1.22 12.23 -14.34
CA LEU A 934 -0.92 12.14 -12.90
C LEU A 934 -0.21 10.82 -12.53
N GLY A 935 -0.72 9.68 -13.00
CA GLY A 935 -0.12 8.37 -12.71
C GLY A 935 1.30 8.23 -13.28
N GLN A 936 1.57 8.82 -14.46
CA GLN A 936 2.90 8.83 -15.08
C GLN A 936 3.87 9.68 -14.27
N LEU A 937 3.46 10.89 -13.90
CA LEU A 937 4.29 11.78 -13.09
C LEU A 937 4.63 11.13 -11.75
N LEU A 938 3.64 10.52 -11.08
CA LEU A 938 3.83 9.82 -9.81
C LEU A 938 4.77 8.62 -9.92
N ALA A 939 4.75 7.88 -11.03
CA ALA A 939 5.67 6.77 -11.24
C ALA A 939 7.12 7.22 -11.53
N GLU A 940 7.29 8.39 -12.15
CA GLU A 940 8.60 8.99 -12.44
C GLU A 940 9.25 9.66 -11.22
N THR A 941 8.46 10.00 -10.20
CA THR A 941 8.97 10.57 -8.94
C THR A 941 9.17 9.50 -7.86
N PRO A 942 10.24 9.57 -7.07
CA PRO A 942 10.38 8.76 -5.85
C PRO A 942 9.39 9.17 -4.74
N ILE A 943 8.71 10.32 -4.88
CA ILE A 943 7.84 10.89 -3.85
C ILE A 943 6.48 10.21 -3.87
N ARG A 944 6.05 9.77 -2.69
CA ARG A 944 4.75 9.13 -2.51
C ARG A 944 3.58 10.02 -2.93
N PRO A 945 2.50 9.45 -3.49
CA PRO A 945 1.34 10.23 -3.94
C PRO A 945 0.74 11.15 -2.88
N GLU A 946 0.75 10.74 -1.61
CA GLU A 946 0.15 11.51 -0.51
C GLU A 946 0.89 12.84 -0.26
N LEU A 947 2.17 12.92 -0.63
CA LEU A 947 3.00 14.13 -0.54
C LEU A 947 3.11 14.84 -1.88
N ALA A 948 3.24 14.08 -2.97
CA ALA A 948 3.45 14.62 -4.31
C ALA A 948 2.20 15.35 -4.84
N VAL A 949 1.01 14.82 -4.60
CA VAL A 949 -0.24 15.38 -5.14
C VAL A 949 -0.55 16.77 -4.57
N PRO A 950 -0.51 17.01 -3.23
CA PRO A 950 -0.69 18.35 -2.68
C PRO A 950 0.36 19.36 -3.19
N LEU A 951 1.64 18.95 -3.25
CA LEU A 951 2.71 19.82 -3.76
C LEU A 951 2.54 20.15 -5.25
N LEU A 952 2.06 19.20 -6.04
CA LEU A 952 1.72 19.42 -7.44
C LEU A 952 0.56 20.41 -7.58
N ASP A 953 -0.49 20.26 -6.78
CA ASP A 953 -1.63 21.18 -6.79
C ASP A 953 -1.19 22.61 -6.43
N ASP A 954 -0.31 22.78 -5.43
CA ASP A 954 0.29 24.06 -5.09
C ASP A 954 1.13 24.64 -6.25
N LEU A 955 2.01 23.83 -6.86
CA LEU A 955 2.83 24.27 -8.00
C LEU A 955 1.99 24.69 -9.21
N VAL A 956 0.84 24.05 -9.40
CA VAL A 956 -0.14 24.43 -10.44
C VAL A 956 -0.88 25.70 -10.07
N ALA A 957 -1.19 25.92 -8.78
CA ALA A 957 -1.85 27.12 -8.29
C ALA A 957 -0.93 28.35 -8.36
N ASP A 958 0.37 28.18 -8.07
CA ASP A 958 1.41 29.21 -8.24
C ASP A 958 1.55 29.62 -9.72
N GLY A 959 1.37 28.68 -10.65
CA GLY A 959 1.31 28.92 -12.10
C GLY A 959 2.66 29.20 -12.78
N ASP A 960 3.72 29.43 -12.01
CA ASP A 960 5.03 29.86 -12.53
C ASP A 960 5.90 28.72 -13.11
N ARG A 961 5.74 27.49 -12.60
CA ARG A 961 6.64 26.36 -12.93
C ARG A 961 5.92 25.20 -13.61
N ILE A 962 4.68 24.90 -13.23
CA ILE A 962 3.87 23.82 -13.78
C ILE A 962 2.51 24.38 -14.17
N ARG A 963 1.99 23.95 -15.31
CA ARG A 963 0.60 24.20 -15.69
C ARG A 963 -0.17 22.90 -15.88
N ARG A 964 -1.43 22.94 -15.48
CA ARG A 964 -2.40 21.88 -15.77
C ARG A 964 -3.05 22.11 -17.13
N VAL A 965 -3.01 21.11 -17.99
CA VAL A 965 -3.68 21.10 -19.30
C VAL A 965 -4.61 19.90 -19.42
N VAL A 966 -5.75 20.08 -20.10
CA VAL A 966 -6.69 18.98 -20.37
C VAL A 966 -6.62 18.65 -21.84
N ARG A 967 -6.15 17.44 -22.17
CA ARG A 967 -6.09 16.93 -23.55
C ARG A 967 -6.96 15.67 -23.64
N ASN A 968 -7.90 15.65 -24.60
CA ASN A 968 -8.86 14.54 -24.77
C ASN A 968 -9.65 14.16 -23.51
N GLY A 969 -9.89 15.14 -22.62
CA GLY A 969 -10.60 14.90 -21.35
C GLY A 969 -9.78 14.16 -20.29
N VAL A 970 -8.45 14.15 -20.42
CA VAL A 970 -7.50 13.66 -19.42
C VAL A 970 -6.64 14.84 -18.95
N GLU A 971 -6.46 14.94 -17.64
CA GLU A 971 -5.61 15.93 -16.99
C GLU A 971 -4.15 15.55 -17.14
N GLN A 972 -3.36 16.48 -17.68
CA GLN A 972 -1.92 16.36 -17.85
C GLN A 972 -1.23 17.59 -17.26
N TYR A 973 0.02 17.40 -16.84
CA TYR A 973 0.87 18.43 -16.28
C TYR A 973 2.06 18.62 -17.19
N GLU A 974 2.45 19.87 -17.43
CA GLU A 974 3.63 20.22 -18.21
C GLU A 974 4.31 21.46 -17.63
N ARG A 975 5.60 21.65 -17.90
CA ARG A 975 6.32 22.81 -17.38
C ARG A 975 5.82 24.12 -18.03
N ALA A 976 5.66 25.16 -17.22
CA ALA A 976 5.17 26.46 -17.70
C ALA A 976 6.17 27.18 -18.63
N ASP A 977 7.47 26.91 -18.48
CA ASP A 977 8.55 27.48 -19.30
C ASP A 977 8.69 26.84 -20.69
N THR A 978 8.04 25.69 -20.93
CA THR A 978 7.93 25.11 -22.28
C THR A 978 6.91 25.87 -23.14
N VAL A 979 7.41 26.88 -23.86
CA VAL A 979 6.67 27.56 -24.93
C VAL A 979 6.35 26.57 -26.04
N VAL A 980 5.10 26.09 -26.08
CA VAL A 980 4.55 25.39 -27.23
C VAL A 980 4.33 26.43 -28.33
N GLY A 981 5.18 26.42 -29.34
CA GLY A 981 4.92 27.16 -30.59
C GLY A 981 3.57 26.77 -31.18
N PRO A 982 2.89 27.68 -31.91
CA PRO A 982 1.52 27.47 -32.36
C PRO A 982 1.44 26.21 -33.24
N ARG A 983 0.67 25.20 -32.81
CA ARG A 983 0.24 24.11 -33.68
C ARG A 983 -1.03 24.58 -34.38
N ASN A 984 -0.95 24.62 -35.71
CA ASN A 984 -2.04 24.92 -36.62
C ASN A 984 -3.30 24.06 -36.35
N GLU A 985 -4.43 24.71 -36.61
CA GLU A 985 -5.82 24.22 -36.64
C GLU A 985 -6.03 22.81 -37.21
#